data_AF-A0A015JC66-F1
#
_entry.id   AF-A0A015JC66-F1
#
_cell.length_a   1.000
_cell.length_b   1.000
_cell.length_c   1.000
_cell.angle_alpha   90.00
_cell.angle_beta   90.00
_cell.angle_gamma   90.00
#
_symmetry.space_group_name_H-M   'P 1'
#
loop_
_entity.id
_entity.type
_entity.pdbx_description
1 polymer ?
#
loop_
_entity_poly.entity_id
_entity_poly.type
_entity_poly.pdbx_seq_one_letter_code
_entity_poly.pdbx_strand_id
1 'polypeptide(L)'
;MAKKTDTATETTTAVTDTIINTVELATSVAIPLSQFIPLIKDVSEIFSKVTDLYRSAHHNKNITRILMERISAANTCVNILLSREDLLTSIYYKNLQRLVQVLHNMKKFIEEITQYNTVQKHLGAKRIDNEFKELCKEYDSSMTLLSFNLVLVNFNTENEDKIVKEDVEQLVKFQEALLESMTDVKQIDQIVEQVSEMAITMQKMDSKKEDADQIQNKIDIIFRTDKLPFEDYKEADEDSIRSDRLRKYIHVKTKEEFAFKVVDQDHINDVKNQVTILIKLKDCQNIIDFYGLTNNGVKTYLVTEWAENGNLREYILDQYIDLKLKIRIAYDIAKGLNFLNSVKMVHRDIRSENIVITNHGIAKITNFKFSRRFGEATSNISVNKECVRYSAPEMLRRGISGEKEKNDKYSIKYDTKCEVYSFGILLWEIAECRIPYEQFEDFMVIRRKVLDGYREKFTPGTGIPKKYQDLVNRSVDQNPGFRPTFSKMLTVLQDIFRSLEDHDPNSNKLPPVRKMIQCTIVAAAEDCEINWDSFNTIRDSFKLPITPPVRKMTQSTIEAIEDCAIDWDSFDYMTLDKAIEYHKNEGKDKQILYKCFDTYAEMDNPLAKYWKAYYISKGWSNLECSDQEKHKLSVQLFKAVADYGDEYPDAQVRYAAMVMQGKGVKPDKDEAIKYFLKAAKNGHLVAMFNVATYYYSRHENELGNYYMISAANKGYEQAINYCKKKNISY
;
A
#
# COMPACT_ATOMS: atom_id res chain seq x y z
N MET A 1 34.59 50.42 -45.67
CA MET A 1 35.90 49.74 -45.81
C MET A 1 36.05 48.76 -44.66
N ALA A 2 36.27 47.47 -44.98
CA ALA A 2 36.78 46.34 -44.18
C ALA A 2 36.20 46.07 -42.76
N LYS A 3 35.47 44.98 -42.51
CA LYS A 3 35.87 43.54 -42.33
C LYS A 3 36.68 43.23 -41.06
N LYS A 4 36.07 42.49 -40.13
CA LYS A 4 36.49 41.19 -39.51
C LYS A 4 35.64 40.95 -38.23
N THR A 5 34.61 40.10 -38.24
CA THR A 5 34.59 38.65 -37.95
C THR A 5 35.11 38.27 -36.56
N ASP A 6 34.19 38.14 -35.60
CA ASP A 6 34.34 37.32 -34.38
C ASP A 6 33.22 36.27 -34.38
N THR A 7 33.50 35.14 -35.01
CA THR A 7 32.75 33.88 -34.92
C THR A 7 33.78 32.80 -34.59
N ALA A 8 34.12 32.64 -33.31
CA ALA A 8 35.11 31.64 -32.88
C ALA A 8 34.87 31.02 -31.49
N THR A 9 33.73 31.28 -30.83
CA THR A 9 33.49 30.79 -29.45
C THR A 9 32.32 29.82 -29.29
N GLU A 10 31.51 29.55 -30.31
CA GLU A 10 30.39 28.57 -30.21
C GLU A 10 30.66 27.24 -30.92
N THR A 11 31.68 27.15 -31.78
CA THR A 11 32.06 25.91 -32.46
C THR A 11 33.07 25.05 -31.71
N THR A 12 33.72 25.57 -30.66
CA THR A 12 34.71 24.82 -29.89
C THR A 12 34.10 23.96 -28.80
N THR A 13 32.98 24.35 -28.19
CA THR A 13 32.27 23.56 -27.16
C THR A 13 31.49 22.37 -27.73
N ALA A 14 30.83 22.54 -28.88
CA ALA A 14 30.11 21.43 -29.53
C ALA A 14 31.07 20.37 -30.12
N VAL A 15 32.26 20.79 -30.56
CA VAL A 15 33.29 19.88 -31.07
C VAL A 15 34.01 19.17 -29.93
N THR A 16 34.19 19.80 -28.76
CA THR A 16 34.77 19.10 -27.59
C THR A 16 33.83 18.07 -26.99
N ASP A 17 32.52 18.31 -26.89
CA ASP A 17 31.57 17.32 -26.33
C ASP A 17 31.32 16.15 -27.30
N THR A 18 31.41 16.39 -28.61
CA THR A 18 31.33 15.32 -29.62
C THR A 18 32.64 14.52 -29.72
N ILE A 19 33.79 15.16 -29.52
CA ILE A 19 35.10 14.49 -29.48
C ILE A 19 35.29 13.72 -28.17
N ILE A 20 34.80 14.20 -27.02
CA ILE A 20 34.87 13.48 -25.74
C ILE A 20 34.00 12.21 -25.80
N ASN A 21 32.79 12.27 -26.36
CA ASN A 21 31.94 11.08 -26.56
C ASN A 21 32.53 10.08 -27.58
N THR A 22 33.22 10.55 -28.63
CA THR A 22 33.83 9.64 -29.63
C THR A 22 35.18 9.08 -29.21
N VAL A 23 35.92 9.76 -28.32
CA VAL A 23 37.20 9.27 -27.75
C VAL A 23 36.96 8.32 -26.56
N GLU A 24 35.87 8.46 -25.79
CA GLU A 24 35.50 7.49 -24.75
C GLU A 24 34.92 6.17 -25.29
N LEU A 25 34.24 6.19 -26.44
CA LEU A 25 33.79 4.97 -27.13
C LEU A 25 34.97 4.08 -27.59
N ALA A 26 36.14 4.67 -27.85
CA ALA A 26 37.33 3.98 -28.31
C ALA A 26 38.13 3.26 -27.19
N THR A 27 37.75 3.41 -25.92
CA THR A 27 38.39 2.71 -24.77
C THR A 27 37.45 1.74 -24.07
N SER A 28 36.24 1.53 -24.59
CA SER A 28 35.25 0.68 -23.94
C SER A 28 35.56 -0.81 -24.14
N VAL A 29 35.79 -1.52 -23.03
CA VAL A 29 35.90 -2.98 -23.02
C VAL A 29 34.54 -3.56 -23.42
N ALA A 30 34.53 -4.41 -24.44
CA ALA A 30 33.34 -5.17 -24.83
C ALA A 30 32.96 -6.13 -23.69
N ILE A 31 31.72 -6.05 -23.24
CA ILE A 31 31.19 -6.91 -22.17
C ILE A 31 30.35 -8.02 -22.80
N PRO A 32 30.55 -9.29 -22.43
CA PRO A 32 29.74 -10.39 -22.95
C PRO A 32 28.24 -10.17 -22.68
N LEU A 33 27.41 -10.51 -23.66
CA LEU A 33 25.95 -10.45 -23.57
C LEU A 33 25.41 -11.17 -22.31
N SER A 34 26.07 -12.26 -21.90
CA SER A 34 25.72 -13.02 -20.70
C SER A 34 25.69 -12.19 -19.41
N GLN A 35 26.49 -11.12 -19.32
CA GLN A 35 26.47 -10.23 -18.16
C GLN A 35 25.27 -9.27 -18.16
N PHE A 36 24.71 -8.96 -19.32
CA PHE A 36 23.53 -8.10 -19.44
C PHE A 36 22.23 -8.85 -19.12
N ILE A 37 22.16 -10.16 -19.37
CA ILE A 37 20.95 -10.99 -19.20
C ILE A 37 20.31 -10.86 -17.80
N PRO A 38 21.06 -10.91 -16.67
CA PRO A 38 20.48 -10.75 -15.35
C PRO A 38 19.77 -9.40 -15.16
N LEU A 39 20.41 -8.31 -15.58
CA LEU A 39 19.85 -6.95 -15.48
C LEU A 39 18.53 -6.83 -16.25
N ILE A 40 18.45 -7.46 -17.42
CA ILE A 40 17.25 -7.45 -18.26
C ILE A 40 16.11 -8.23 -17.62
N LYS A 41 16.44 -9.39 -17.06
CA LYS A 41 15.48 -10.21 -16.32
C LYS A 41 14.96 -9.44 -15.10
N ASP A 42 15.82 -8.69 -14.41
CA ASP A 42 15.43 -7.83 -13.29
C ASP A 42 14.44 -6.73 -13.75
N VAL A 43 14.70 -6.05 -14.88
CA VAL A 43 13.75 -5.07 -15.44
C VAL A 43 12.39 -5.71 -15.72
N SER A 44 12.37 -6.91 -16.31
CA SER A 44 11.14 -7.65 -16.60
C SER A 44 10.39 -8.06 -15.32
N GLU A 45 11.11 -8.50 -14.28
CA GLU A 45 10.52 -8.88 -13.00
C GLU A 45 9.95 -7.65 -12.27
N ILE A 46 10.66 -6.52 -12.30
CA ILE A 46 10.18 -5.24 -11.76
C ILE A 46 8.88 -4.84 -12.46
N PHE A 47 8.85 -4.88 -13.80
CA PHE A 47 7.66 -4.53 -14.57
C PHE A 47 6.46 -5.42 -14.22
N SER A 48 6.67 -6.74 -14.11
CA SER A 48 5.62 -7.67 -13.71
C SER A 48 5.06 -7.34 -12.32
N LYS A 49 5.92 -7.13 -11.32
CA LYS A 49 5.50 -6.82 -9.94
C LYS A 49 4.75 -5.49 -9.86
N VAL A 50 5.25 -4.45 -10.56
CA VAL A 50 4.59 -3.14 -10.60
C VAL A 50 3.23 -3.22 -11.29
N THR A 51 3.09 -4.05 -12.33
CA THR A 51 1.79 -4.29 -12.97
C THR A 51 0.77 -4.89 -12.00
N ASP A 52 1.18 -5.79 -11.12
CA ASP A 52 0.30 -6.37 -10.10
C ASP A 52 -0.05 -5.38 -8.99
N LEU A 53 0.90 -4.54 -8.58
CA LEU A 53 0.67 -3.44 -7.64
C LEU A 53 -0.32 -2.42 -8.22
N TYR A 54 -0.15 -2.02 -9.48
CA TYR A 54 -1.07 -1.12 -10.17
C TYR A 54 -2.51 -1.68 -10.23
N ARG A 55 -2.65 -2.98 -10.52
CA ARG A 55 -3.96 -3.65 -10.56
C ARG A 55 -4.65 -3.67 -9.19
N SER A 56 -3.87 -3.79 -8.11
CA SER A 56 -4.37 -3.85 -6.73
C SER A 56 -4.44 -2.49 -6.01
N ALA A 57 -3.88 -1.43 -6.60
CA ALA A 57 -3.84 -0.09 -6.03
C ALA A 57 -5.23 0.54 -5.88
N HIS A 58 -5.53 1.04 -4.67
CA HIS A 58 -6.78 1.76 -4.34
C HIS A 58 -6.58 3.28 -4.27
N HIS A 59 -5.36 3.73 -4.00
CA HIS A 59 -4.94 5.14 -3.92
C HIS A 59 -3.72 5.35 -4.82
N ASN A 60 -3.44 6.61 -5.18
CA ASN A 60 -2.28 7.01 -6.01
C ASN A 60 -2.18 6.20 -7.33
N LYS A 61 -3.34 5.86 -7.90
CA LYS A 61 -3.42 4.95 -9.04
C LYS A 61 -2.88 5.59 -10.32
N ASN A 62 -3.02 6.90 -10.48
CA ASN A 62 -2.48 7.59 -11.63
C ASN A 62 -0.97 7.79 -11.50
N ILE A 63 -0.47 8.12 -10.31
CA ILE A 63 0.99 8.16 -10.02
C ILE A 63 1.61 6.79 -10.34
N THR A 64 0.97 5.71 -9.86
CA THR A 64 1.43 4.34 -10.12
C THR A 64 1.36 3.99 -11.60
N ARG A 65 0.32 4.43 -12.32
CA ARG A 65 0.19 4.26 -13.78
C ARG A 65 1.37 4.90 -14.51
N ILE A 66 1.68 6.15 -14.20
CA ILE A 66 2.74 6.92 -14.87
C ILE A 66 4.11 6.25 -14.67
N LEU A 67 4.42 5.81 -13.44
CA LEU A 67 5.67 5.10 -13.17
C LEU A 67 5.70 3.72 -13.83
N MET A 68 4.58 3.00 -13.85
CA MET A 68 4.45 1.72 -14.56
C MET A 68 4.68 1.88 -16.07
N GLU A 69 4.14 2.95 -16.69
CA GLU A 69 4.34 3.26 -18.12
C GLU A 69 5.84 3.50 -18.41
N ARG A 70 6.54 4.23 -17.55
CA ARG A 70 8.00 4.43 -17.63
C ARG A 70 8.77 3.11 -17.51
N ILE A 71 8.43 2.28 -16.52
CA ILE A 71 9.06 0.97 -16.33
C ILE A 71 8.80 0.07 -17.54
N SER A 72 7.58 0.08 -18.10
CA SER A 72 7.23 -0.66 -19.33
C SER A 72 8.06 -0.20 -20.53
N ALA A 73 8.25 1.11 -20.67
CA ALA A 73 9.01 1.69 -21.77
C ALA A 73 10.49 1.33 -21.66
N ALA A 74 11.07 1.39 -20.45
CA ALA A 74 12.42 0.92 -20.17
C ALA A 74 12.58 -0.58 -20.48
N ASN A 75 11.63 -1.42 -20.03
CA ASN A 75 11.62 -2.85 -20.33
C ASN A 75 11.60 -3.13 -21.84
N THR A 76 10.83 -2.34 -22.60
CA THR A 76 10.77 -2.47 -24.05
C THR A 76 12.10 -2.09 -24.71
N CYS A 77 12.70 -0.96 -24.32
CA CYS A 77 13.98 -0.51 -24.86
C CYS A 77 15.09 -1.54 -24.62
N VAL A 78 15.22 -1.96 -23.37
CA VAL A 78 16.23 -2.92 -22.93
C VAL A 78 16.14 -4.24 -23.69
N ASN A 79 14.92 -4.73 -23.97
CA ASN A 79 14.70 -5.94 -24.76
C ASN A 79 15.02 -5.76 -26.26
N ILE A 80 14.74 -4.60 -26.86
CA ILE A 80 15.03 -4.33 -28.28
C ILE A 80 16.54 -4.27 -28.54
N LEU A 81 17.31 -3.70 -27.60
CA LEU A 81 18.72 -3.39 -27.79
C LEU A 81 19.67 -4.56 -27.60
N LEU A 82 19.15 -5.70 -27.15
CA LEU A 82 19.85 -6.99 -27.16
C LEU A 82 20.15 -7.53 -28.55
N SER A 83 19.47 -7.01 -29.57
CA SER A 83 19.69 -7.41 -30.97
C SER A 83 20.85 -6.65 -31.63
N ARG A 84 21.60 -5.84 -30.86
CA ARG A 84 22.62 -4.90 -31.33
C ARG A 84 23.95 -5.12 -30.60
N GLU A 85 24.84 -5.90 -31.21
CA GLU A 85 26.16 -6.24 -30.66
C GLU A 85 27.07 -5.00 -30.45
N ASP A 86 26.82 -3.91 -31.18
CA ASP A 86 27.55 -2.65 -31.14
C ASP A 86 27.41 -1.86 -29.83
N LEU A 87 26.39 -2.18 -29.01
CA LEU A 87 26.09 -1.46 -27.77
C LEU A 87 26.60 -2.16 -26.51
N LEU A 88 27.22 -3.35 -26.62
CA LEU A 88 27.70 -4.17 -25.49
C LEU A 88 29.02 -3.65 -24.90
N THR A 89 29.02 -2.40 -24.48
CA THR A 89 30.20 -1.71 -23.92
C THR A 89 30.15 -1.61 -22.40
N SER A 90 31.31 -1.48 -21.75
CA SER A 90 31.37 -1.23 -20.30
C SER A 90 30.62 0.03 -19.84
N ILE A 91 30.58 1.06 -20.68
CA ILE A 91 29.84 2.31 -20.40
C ILE A 91 28.33 2.03 -20.44
N TYR A 92 27.87 1.34 -21.47
CA TYR A 92 26.46 0.97 -21.62
C TYR A 92 26.00 0.04 -20.49
N TYR A 93 26.84 -0.90 -20.06
CA TYR A 93 26.57 -1.77 -18.90
C TYR A 93 26.36 -0.98 -17.61
N LYS A 94 27.26 -0.03 -17.29
CA LYS A 94 27.12 0.84 -16.11
C LYS A 94 25.87 1.70 -16.16
N ASN A 95 25.54 2.24 -17.34
CA ASN A 95 24.33 3.03 -17.53
C ASN A 95 23.06 2.17 -17.37
N LEU A 96 23.09 0.90 -17.80
CA LEU A 96 21.98 -0.04 -17.59
C LEU A 96 21.83 -0.40 -16.11
N GLN A 97 22.92 -0.63 -15.39
CA GLN A 97 22.87 -0.85 -13.93
C GLN A 97 22.24 0.35 -13.21
N ARG A 98 22.59 1.58 -13.60
CA ARG A 98 21.98 2.79 -13.07
C ARG A 98 20.48 2.83 -13.34
N LEU A 99 20.05 2.52 -14.57
CA LEU A 99 18.64 2.43 -14.91
C LEU A 99 17.92 1.39 -14.03
N VAL A 100 18.45 0.18 -13.91
CA VAL A 100 17.86 -0.89 -13.07
C VAL A 100 17.69 -0.44 -11.62
N GLN A 101 18.67 0.27 -11.06
CA GLN A 101 18.56 0.83 -9.71
C GLN A 101 17.42 1.86 -9.59
N VAL A 102 17.29 2.75 -10.57
CA VAL A 102 16.16 3.71 -10.61
C VAL A 102 14.82 2.97 -10.69
N LEU A 103 14.71 1.93 -11.52
CA LEU A 103 13.49 1.13 -11.62
C LEU A 103 13.16 0.39 -10.31
N HIS A 104 14.18 -0.07 -9.56
CA HIS A 104 13.99 -0.60 -8.21
C HIS A 104 13.47 0.45 -7.23
N ASN A 105 14.03 1.66 -7.26
CA ASN A 105 13.56 2.77 -6.42
C ASN A 105 12.10 3.13 -6.76
N MET A 106 11.75 3.20 -8.06
CA MET A 106 10.38 3.39 -8.50
C MET A 106 9.43 2.29 -8.01
N LYS A 107 9.84 1.02 -8.13
CA LYS A 107 9.05 -0.11 -7.59
C LYS A 107 8.81 0.04 -6.09
N LYS A 108 9.85 0.35 -5.32
CA LYS A 108 9.73 0.53 -3.86
C LYS A 108 8.78 1.67 -3.52
N PHE A 109 8.90 2.82 -4.19
CA PHE A 109 7.99 3.94 -4.02
C PHE A 109 6.54 3.56 -4.36
N ILE A 110 6.32 2.80 -5.44
CA ILE A 110 4.99 2.28 -5.80
C ILE A 110 4.45 1.36 -4.69
N GLU A 111 5.27 0.46 -4.14
CA GLU A 111 4.87 -0.39 -3.01
C GLU A 111 4.42 0.46 -1.81
N GLU A 112 5.16 1.52 -1.47
CA GLU A 112 4.86 2.43 -0.37
C GLU A 112 3.55 3.21 -0.58
N ILE A 113 3.33 3.78 -1.77
CA ILE A 113 2.14 4.63 -2.03
C ILE A 113 0.86 3.82 -2.31
N THR A 114 0.97 2.51 -2.58
CA THR A 114 -0.18 1.64 -2.87
C THR A 114 -0.59 0.75 -1.69
N GLN A 115 0.35 0.36 -0.83
CA GLN A 115 0.07 -0.46 0.36
C GLN A 115 -0.21 0.42 1.58
N TYR A 116 -1.47 0.79 1.77
CA TYR A 116 -1.95 1.60 2.90
C TYR A 116 -1.73 0.95 4.29
N ASN A 117 -1.18 -0.26 4.35
CA ASN A 117 -1.25 -1.13 5.52
C ASN A 117 -0.03 -1.02 6.44
N THR A 118 1.09 -0.43 6.01
CA THR A 118 2.36 -0.63 6.74
C THR A 118 2.95 0.64 7.32
N VAL A 119 2.76 1.82 6.72
CA VAL A 119 3.61 2.95 7.09
C VAL A 119 2.91 4.30 6.84
N GLN A 120 2.69 5.02 7.94
CA GLN A 120 2.85 6.48 8.07
C GLN A 120 1.66 7.43 7.85
N LYS A 121 1.19 7.94 9.00
CA LYS A 121 1.03 9.38 9.37
C LYS A 121 2.03 10.41 8.79
N HIS A 122 2.97 10.06 7.90
CA HIS A 122 4.17 10.85 7.59
C HIS A 122 4.57 10.94 6.11
N LEU A 123 3.85 10.33 5.16
CA LEU A 123 3.97 10.75 3.78
C LEU A 123 3.09 11.98 3.60
N GLY A 124 3.63 13.14 3.98
CA GLY A 124 2.97 14.41 3.66
C GLY A 124 2.79 14.51 2.15
N ALA A 125 1.68 15.10 1.69
CA ALA A 125 1.42 15.41 0.29
C ALA A 125 2.66 15.91 -0.49
N LYS A 126 3.45 16.77 0.17
CA LYS A 126 4.72 17.32 -0.35
C LYS A 126 5.83 16.28 -0.56
N ARG A 127 5.89 15.24 0.28
CA ARG A 127 6.89 14.17 0.16
C ARG A 127 6.59 13.28 -1.05
N ILE A 128 5.32 12.90 -1.27
CA ILE A 128 4.91 12.13 -2.44
C ILE A 128 5.23 12.90 -3.73
N ASP A 129 4.87 14.18 -3.79
CA ASP A 129 5.16 15.05 -4.94
C ASP A 129 6.66 15.16 -5.21
N ASN A 130 7.47 15.45 -4.19
CA ASN A 130 8.92 15.57 -4.34
C ASN A 130 9.60 14.26 -4.77
N GLU A 131 9.23 13.14 -4.14
CA GLU A 131 9.84 11.84 -4.40
C GLU A 131 9.47 11.31 -5.79
N PHE A 132 8.22 11.50 -6.23
CA PHE A 132 7.80 11.20 -7.60
C PHE A 132 8.61 11.99 -8.64
N LYS A 133 8.80 13.30 -8.41
CA LYS A 133 9.54 14.19 -9.32
C LYS A 133 11.02 13.81 -9.43
N GLU A 134 11.67 13.54 -8.30
CA GLU A 134 13.08 13.11 -8.30
C GLU A 134 13.25 11.77 -9.00
N LEU A 135 12.35 10.80 -8.77
CA LEU A 135 12.39 9.50 -9.47
C LEU A 135 12.22 9.65 -10.98
N CYS A 136 11.28 10.49 -11.44
CA CYS A 136 11.09 10.75 -12.87
C CYS A 136 12.35 11.37 -13.48
N LYS A 137 12.96 12.35 -12.80
CA LYS A 137 14.20 12.99 -13.25
C LYS A 137 15.38 12.03 -13.31
N GLU A 138 15.54 11.15 -12.33
CA GLU A 138 16.58 10.11 -12.33
C GLU A 138 16.37 9.11 -13.48
N TYR A 139 15.12 8.76 -13.77
CA TYR A 139 14.75 7.91 -14.89
C TYR A 139 15.06 8.56 -16.23
N ASP A 140 14.61 9.80 -16.44
CA ASP A 140 14.85 10.53 -17.69
C ASP A 140 16.35 10.70 -17.95
N SER A 141 17.12 10.99 -16.91
CA SER A 141 18.58 11.06 -16.96
C SER A 141 19.20 9.71 -17.36
N SER A 142 18.73 8.61 -16.78
CA SER A 142 19.24 7.26 -17.08
C SER A 142 18.89 6.80 -18.49
N MET A 143 17.67 7.10 -18.96
CA MET A 143 17.22 6.83 -20.32
C MET A 143 18.02 7.64 -21.35
N THR A 144 18.36 8.90 -21.02
CA THR A 144 19.19 9.77 -21.87
C THR A 144 20.61 9.24 -22.01
N LEU A 145 21.22 8.78 -20.90
CA LEU A 145 22.56 8.19 -20.90
C LEU A 145 22.65 6.88 -21.69
N LEU A 146 21.53 6.17 -21.82
CA LEU A 146 21.42 4.98 -22.68
C LEU A 146 21.02 5.32 -24.13
N SER A 147 20.88 6.61 -24.46
CA SER A 147 20.44 7.11 -25.77
C SER A 147 19.01 6.69 -26.15
N PHE A 148 18.11 6.51 -25.18
CA PHE A 148 16.70 6.15 -25.40
C PHE A 148 15.79 7.39 -25.59
N ASN A 149 16.35 8.47 -26.12
CA ASN A 149 15.73 9.80 -26.16
C ASN A 149 14.38 9.84 -26.89
N LEU A 150 14.16 8.96 -27.87
CA LEU A 150 12.90 8.88 -28.62
C LEU A 150 11.68 8.49 -27.75
N VAL A 151 11.91 7.82 -26.61
CA VAL A 151 10.84 7.38 -25.71
C VAL A 151 10.42 8.46 -24.72
N LEU A 152 11.32 9.39 -24.40
CA LEU A 152 11.08 10.48 -23.45
C LEU A 152 10.10 11.54 -23.98
N VAL A 153 9.96 11.66 -25.31
CA VAL A 153 9.07 12.63 -25.98
C VAL A 153 7.58 12.38 -25.67
N ASN A 154 7.22 11.19 -25.18
CA ASN A 154 5.85 10.82 -24.86
C ASN A 154 5.40 11.21 -23.44
N PHE A 155 6.31 11.64 -22.55
CA PHE A 155 5.98 12.00 -21.18
C PHE A 155 5.89 13.53 -21.03
N ASN A 156 4.68 14.04 -20.77
CA ASN A 156 4.42 15.48 -20.62
C ASN A 156 4.43 15.88 -19.14
N THR A 157 5.48 16.58 -18.72
CA THR A 157 5.72 17.00 -17.33
C THR A 157 4.65 17.94 -16.77
N GLU A 158 4.06 18.83 -17.58
CA GLU A 158 3.01 19.75 -17.11
C GLU A 158 1.70 19.02 -16.79
N ASN A 159 1.34 18.02 -17.60
CA ASN A 159 0.17 17.19 -17.34
C ASN A 159 0.39 16.24 -16.15
N GLU A 160 1.61 15.74 -15.97
CA GLU A 160 1.96 14.87 -14.83
C GLU A 160 1.87 15.60 -13.49
N ASP A 161 2.32 16.85 -13.41
CA ASP A 161 2.21 17.68 -12.20
C ASP A 161 0.75 17.89 -11.76
N LYS A 162 -0.16 18.06 -12.72
CA LYS A 162 -1.60 18.15 -12.44
C LYS A 162 -2.13 16.82 -11.90
N ILE A 163 -1.76 15.71 -12.53
CA ILE A 163 -2.19 14.36 -12.14
C ILE A 163 -1.69 13.99 -10.73
N VAL A 164 -0.43 14.31 -10.41
CA VAL A 164 0.15 14.04 -9.08
C VAL A 164 -0.58 14.83 -8.01
N LYS A 165 -0.85 16.12 -8.25
CA LYS A 165 -1.64 16.94 -7.33
C LYS A 165 -3.04 16.36 -7.10
N GLU A 166 -3.71 15.93 -8.15
CA GLU A 166 -5.05 15.33 -8.04
C GLU A 166 -5.04 14.03 -7.20
N ASP A 167 -4.08 13.13 -7.40
CA ASP A 167 -3.96 11.88 -6.63
C ASP A 167 -3.63 12.17 -5.16
N VAL A 168 -2.73 13.12 -4.91
CA VAL A 168 -2.33 13.55 -3.56
C VAL A 168 -3.49 14.23 -2.84
N GLU A 169 -4.24 15.11 -3.50
CA GLU A 169 -5.44 15.73 -2.94
C GLU A 169 -6.51 14.70 -2.60
N GLN A 170 -6.72 13.70 -3.46
CA GLN A 170 -7.64 12.60 -3.16
C GLN A 170 -7.22 11.79 -1.94
N LEU A 171 -5.91 11.56 -1.76
CA LEU A 171 -5.38 10.88 -0.58
C LEU A 171 -5.59 11.72 0.69
N VAL A 172 -5.33 13.03 0.63
CA VAL A 172 -5.54 13.94 1.77
C VAL A 172 -7.02 14.00 2.15
N LYS A 173 -7.92 14.20 1.17
CA LYS A 173 -9.37 14.21 1.45
C LYS A 173 -9.84 12.87 2.02
N PHE A 174 -9.27 11.76 1.57
CA PHE A 174 -9.52 10.45 2.16
C PHE A 174 -9.08 10.36 3.63
N GLN A 175 -7.89 10.88 3.96
CA GLN A 175 -7.40 10.95 5.34
C GLN A 175 -8.27 11.86 6.21
N GLU A 176 -8.67 13.03 5.71
CA GLU A 176 -9.57 13.96 6.40
C GLU A 176 -10.92 13.31 6.71
N ALA A 177 -11.51 12.62 5.74
CA ALA A 177 -12.80 12.00 5.94
C ALA A 177 -12.74 10.76 6.86
N LEU A 178 -11.62 10.03 6.88
CA LEU A 178 -11.37 9.03 7.91
C LEU A 178 -11.30 9.68 9.30
N LEU A 179 -10.63 10.81 9.43
CA LEU A 179 -10.53 11.55 10.68
C LEU A 179 -11.90 12.07 11.16
N GLU A 180 -12.72 12.62 10.25
CA GLU A 180 -14.08 13.07 10.54
C GLU A 180 -15.01 11.93 11.01
N SER A 181 -14.74 10.69 10.59
CA SER A 181 -15.55 9.53 10.97
C SER A 181 -15.23 8.97 12.36
N MET A 182 -14.15 9.41 13.01
CA MET A 182 -13.66 8.82 14.27
C MET A 182 -14.06 9.64 15.51
N THR A 183 -14.32 8.96 16.62
CA THR A 183 -14.56 9.59 17.92
C THR A 183 -13.26 9.97 18.66
N ASP A 184 -12.15 9.24 18.44
CA ASP A 184 -10.81 9.54 19.00
C ASP A 184 -9.69 9.37 17.95
N VAL A 185 -8.90 10.42 17.74
CA VAL A 185 -7.92 10.59 16.65
C VAL A 185 -6.66 9.72 16.82
N LYS A 186 -6.45 9.13 17.99
CA LYS A 186 -5.16 8.47 18.31
C LYS A 186 -5.02 7.03 17.78
N GLN A 187 -6.07 6.36 17.32
CA GLN A 187 -6.10 4.88 17.23
C GLN A 187 -6.21 4.26 15.82
N ILE A 188 -6.23 5.01 14.71
CA ILE A 188 -6.40 4.41 13.37
C ILE A 188 -5.35 3.34 13.07
N ASP A 189 -4.09 3.62 13.38
CA ASP A 189 -2.97 2.69 13.16
C ASP A 189 -3.19 1.38 13.95
N GLN A 190 -3.70 1.46 15.19
CA GLN A 190 -4.04 0.30 16.02
C GLN A 190 -5.27 -0.44 15.52
N ILE A 191 -6.29 0.26 15.01
CA ILE A 191 -7.48 -0.36 14.42
C ILE A 191 -7.09 -1.11 13.15
N VAL A 192 -6.29 -0.49 12.27
CA VAL A 192 -5.80 -1.10 11.03
C VAL A 192 -4.91 -2.31 11.34
N GLU A 193 -3.98 -2.21 12.28
CA GLU A 193 -3.11 -3.30 12.73
C GLU A 193 -3.93 -4.44 13.35
N GLN A 194 -4.84 -4.16 14.28
CA GLN A 194 -5.69 -5.19 14.91
C GLN A 194 -6.68 -5.83 13.94
N VAL A 195 -7.26 -5.07 13.01
CA VAL A 195 -8.12 -5.64 11.96
C VAL A 195 -7.28 -6.47 10.99
N SER A 196 -6.02 -6.06 10.70
CA SER A 196 -5.03 -6.77 9.88
C SER A 196 -4.37 -7.97 10.56
N GLU A 197 -4.42 -8.09 11.89
CA GLU A 197 -4.08 -9.30 12.63
C GLU A 197 -5.26 -10.27 12.70
N MET A 198 -6.47 -9.77 13.00
CA MET A 198 -7.70 -10.56 13.09
C MET A 198 -8.06 -11.23 11.76
N ALA A 199 -7.90 -10.46 10.69
CA ALA A 199 -7.61 -10.88 9.34
C ALA A 199 -6.92 -12.23 9.08
N ILE A 200 -5.64 -12.26 9.45
CA ILE A 200 -4.70 -13.35 9.26
C ILE A 200 -5.16 -14.49 10.17
N THR A 201 -5.72 -14.13 11.33
CA THR A 201 -6.30 -15.04 12.32
C THR A 201 -7.55 -15.75 11.79
N MET A 202 -8.47 -15.06 11.11
CA MET A 202 -9.67 -15.62 10.46
C MET A 202 -9.31 -16.46 9.23
N GLN A 203 -8.28 -16.07 8.45
CA GLN A 203 -7.73 -16.91 7.37
C GLN A 203 -7.10 -18.22 7.87
N LYS A 204 -6.59 -18.25 9.09
CA LYS A 204 -6.03 -19.45 9.73
C LYS A 204 -7.11 -20.41 10.26
N MET A 205 -8.34 -19.95 10.53
CA MET A 205 -9.46 -20.82 10.91
C MET A 205 -9.82 -21.83 9.81
N ASP A 206 -9.62 -21.47 8.54
CA ASP A 206 -9.88 -22.37 7.40
C ASP A 206 -8.69 -23.31 7.07
N SER A 207 -7.50 -23.13 7.68
CA SER A 207 -6.28 -23.81 7.23
C SER A 207 -5.52 -24.70 8.22
N LYS A 208 -5.70 -24.63 9.57
CA LYS A 208 -5.19 -25.66 10.52
C LYS A 208 -6.01 -25.74 11.82
N LYS A 209 -6.31 -26.97 12.27
CA LYS A 209 -7.17 -27.29 13.44
C LYS A 209 -6.69 -26.72 14.79
N GLU A 210 -5.38 -26.71 15.06
CA GLU A 210 -4.86 -26.33 16.40
C GLU A 210 -4.88 -24.81 16.66
N ASP A 211 -4.69 -23.97 15.64
CA ASP A 211 -4.80 -22.50 15.77
C ASP A 211 -6.28 -22.07 15.91
N ALA A 212 -7.19 -22.78 15.24
CA ALA A 212 -8.63 -22.51 15.31
C ALA A 212 -9.18 -22.68 16.73
N ASP A 213 -8.73 -23.67 17.50
CA ASP A 213 -9.19 -23.92 18.87
C ASP A 213 -8.75 -22.81 19.85
N GLN A 214 -7.57 -22.21 19.65
CA GLN A 214 -7.08 -21.13 20.52
C GLN A 214 -7.81 -19.80 20.25
N ILE A 215 -8.19 -19.56 18.99
CA ILE A 215 -8.99 -18.38 18.58
C ILE A 215 -10.45 -18.58 18.96
N GLN A 216 -11.00 -19.78 18.76
CA GLN A 216 -12.33 -20.16 19.20
C GLN A 216 -12.44 -20.01 20.72
N ASN A 217 -11.39 -20.34 21.48
CA ASN A 217 -11.31 -20.05 22.91
C ASN A 217 -11.30 -18.54 23.23
N LYS A 218 -10.57 -17.69 22.50
CA LYS A 218 -10.63 -16.22 22.70
C LYS A 218 -12.02 -15.65 22.39
N ILE A 219 -12.65 -16.11 21.31
CA ILE A 219 -14.03 -15.73 20.95
C ILE A 219 -15.01 -16.26 21.99
N ASP A 220 -14.87 -17.51 22.43
CA ASP A 220 -15.73 -18.09 23.46
C ASP A 220 -15.53 -17.43 24.83
N ILE A 221 -14.32 -16.93 25.13
CA ILE A 221 -14.05 -16.06 26.28
C ILE A 221 -14.81 -14.73 26.12
N ILE A 222 -14.74 -14.06 24.98
CA ILE A 222 -15.55 -12.84 24.72
C ILE A 222 -17.06 -13.13 24.86
N PHE A 223 -17.52 -14.29 24.40
CA PHE A 223 -18.91 -14.74 24.52
C PHE A 223 -19.32 -15.17 25.94
N ARG A 224 -18.37 -15.51 26.81
CA ARG A 224 -18.62 -16.02 28.17
C ARG A 224 -18.38 -15.00 29.28
N THR A 225 -17.49 -14.02 29.10
CA THR A 225 -16.93 -13.25 30.23
C THR A 225 -17.55 -11.86 30.42
N ASP A 226 -18.11 -11.23 29.36
CA ASP A 226 -18.62 -9.84 29.41
C ASP A 226 -20.11 -9.74 28.96
N LYS A 227 -20.98 -10.62 29.46
CA LYS A 227 -22.42 -10.45 29.21
C LYS A 227 -22.94 -9.28 30.04
N LEU A 228 -23.60 -8.34 29.38
CA LEU A 228 -24.26 -7.23 30.05
C LEU A 228 -25.33 -7.79 31.00
N PRO A 229 -25.39 -7.36 32.28
CA PRO A 229 -26.38 -7.87 33.22
C PRO A 229 -27.79 -7.51 32.75
N PHE A 230 -28.60 -8.50 32.39
CA PHE A 230 -29.95 -8.25 31.85
C PHE A 230 -30.81 -7.44 32.84
N GLU A 231 -30.63 -7.69 34.14
CA GLU A 231 -31.33 -7.04 35.24
C GLU A 231 -31.07 -5.52 35.35
N ASP A 232 -29.96 -5.02 34.79
CA ASP A 232 -29.67 -3.59 34.74
C ASP A 232 -30.53 -2.85 33.70
N TYR A 233 -31.37 -3.56 32.92
CA TYR A 233 -32.19 -2.99 31.86
C TYR A 233 -33.68 -3.29 32.07
N LYS A 234 -34.53 -2.33 31.72
CA LYS A 234 -35.99 -2.50 31.68
C LYS A 234 -36.50 -2.31 30.25
N GLU A 235 -37.44 -3.13 29.81
CA GLU A 235 -38.12 -2.94 28.52
C GLU A 235 -38.92 -1.62 28.56
N ALA A 236 -38.86 -0.86 27.47
CA ALA A 236 -39.68 0.34 27.31
C ALA A 236 -41.13 -0.06 26.93
N ASP A 237 -42.09 0.86 27.13
CA ASP A 237 -43.53 0.60 26.94
C ASP A 237 -43.88 0.09 25.51
N GLU A 238 -45.04 -0.58 25.37
CA GLU A 238 -45.48 -1.31 24.16
C GLU A 238 -45.46 -0.47 22.86
N ASP A 239 -45.63 0.85 22.95
CA ASP A 239 -45.61 1.76 21.80
C ASP A 239 -44.23 1.89 21.12
N SER A 240 -43.17 1.36 21.74
CA SER A 240 -41.79 1.42 21.23
C SER A 240 -41.31 0.14 20.53
N ILE A 241 -42.22 -0.82 20.28
CA ILE A 241 -41.92 -2.08 19.61
C ILE A 241 -41.75 -1.85 18.09
N ARG A 242 -40.54 -2.12 17.56
CA ARG A 242 -40.28 -2.14 16.11
C ARG A 242 -40.58 -3.48 15.46
N SER A 243 -40.19 -4.57 16.10
CA SER A 243 -40.50 -5.93 15.63
C SER A 243 -40.33 -6.94 16.76
N ASP A 244 -40.91 -8.14 16.60
CA ASP A 244 -40.75 -9.29 17.51
C ASP A 244 -39.30 -9.67 17.82
N ARG A 245 -38.37 -9.25 16.95
CA ARG A 245 -36.94 -9.53 17.09
C ARG A 245 -36.12 -8.33 17.55
N LEU A 246 -36.69 -7.13 17.66
CA LEU A 246 -35.99 -5.91 18.07
C LEU A 246 -36.84 -5.09 19.04
N ARG A 247 -36.40 -5.00 20.30
CA ARG A 247 -37.08 -4.30 21.38
C ARG A 247 -36.22 -3.16 21.93
N LYS A 248 -36.87 -2.12 22.45
CA LYS A 248 -36.21 -1.00 23.13
C LYS A 248 -36.09 -1.29 24.62
N TYR A 249 -34.90 -1.12 25.16
CA TYR A 249 -34.59 -1.27 26.58
C TYR A 249 -33.92 0.00 27.11
N ILE A 250 -34.15 0.31 28.38
CA ILE A 250 -33.58 1.47 29.07
C ILE A 250 -32.75 0.97 30.24
N HIS A 251 -31.50 1.41 30.33
CA HIS A 251 -30.65 1.07 31.47
C HIS A 251 -31.16 1.75 32.74
N VAL A 252 -31.35 0.97 33.81
CA VAL A 252 -32.04 1.39 35.04
C VAL A 252 -31.34 2.57 35.72
N LYS A 253 -30.00 2.56 35.75
CA LYS A 253 -29.16 3.62 36.37
C LYS A 253 -28.93 4.82 35.46
N THR A 254 -28.33 4.62 34.28
CA THR A 254 -27.92 5.71 33.37
C THR A 254 -29.09 6.36 32.63
N LYS A 255 -30.23 5.66 32.52
CA LYS A 255 -31.40 6.06 31.71
C LYS A 255 -31.12 6.11 30.20
N GLU A 256 -30.01 5.56 29.76
CA GLU A 256 -29.68 5.45 28.33
C GLU A 256 -30.54 4.38 27.65
N GLU A 257 -30.73 4.54 26.34
CA GLU A 257 -31.60 3.71 25.52
C GLU A 257 -30.81 2.73 24.66
N PHE A 258 -31.30 1.49 24.56
CA PHE A 258 -30.61 0.38 23.92
C PHE A 258 -31.56 -0.42 23.04
N ALA A 259 -31.02 -0.98 21.96
CA ALA A 259 -31.73 -1.89 21.08
C ALA A 259 -31.33 -3.34 21.39
N PHE A 260 -32.31 -4.16 21.77
CA PHE A 260 -32.11 -5.57 22.07
C PHE A 260 -32.63 -6.40 20.91
N LYS A 261 -31.72 -6.99 20.14
CA LYS A 261 -32.05 -7.84 19.00
C LYS A 261 -31.94 -9.32 19.38
N VAL A 262 -33.01 -10.08 19.21
CA VAL A 262 -33.03 -11.53 19.50
C VAL A 262 -32.06 -12.25 18.56
N VAL A 263 -31.17 -13.05 19.15
CA VAL A 263 -30.25 -13.94 18.44
C VAL A 263 -30.88 -15.31 18.28
N ASP A 264 -30.93 -15.77 17.03
CA ASP A 264 -31.37 -17.11 16.69
C ASP A 264 -30.25 -18.13 16.94
N GLN A 265 -30.53 -19.19 17.71
CA GLN A 265 -29.52 -20.18 18.12
C GLN A 265 -28.97 -20.96 16.91
N ASP A 266 -29.77 -21.14 15.87
CA ASP A 266 -29.37 -21.82 14.63
C ASP A 266 -28.34 -21.02 13.82
N HIS A 267 -28.18 -19.72 14.11
CA HIS A 267 -27.30 -18.80 13.39
C HIS A 267 -26.17 -18.23 14.29
N ILE A 268 -25.77 -18.97 15.32
CA ILE A 268 -24.81 -18.48 16.33
C ILE A 268 -23.44 -18.10 15.73
N ASN A 269 -23.00 -18.78 14.66
CA ASN A 269 -21.74 -18.46 13.97
C ASN A 269 -21.82 -17.13 13.20
N ASP A 270 -22.97 -16.80 12.62
CA ASP A 270 -23.18 -15.51 11.95
C ASP A 270 -23.12 -14.36 12.98
N VAL A 271 -23.66 -14.60 14.19
CA VAL A 271 -23.59 -13.65 15.30
C VAL A 271 -22.17 -13.53 15.86
N LYS A 272 -21.41 -14.63 15.94
CA LYS A 272 -19.98 -14.60 16.30
C LYS A 272 -19.18 -13.69 15.39
N ASN A 273 -19.31 -13.86 14.08
CA ASN A 273 -18.63 -13.01 13.09
C ASN A 273 -19.05 -11.54 13.22
N GLN A 274 -20.36 -11.28 13.30
CA GLN A 274 -20.89 -9.92 13.45
C GLN A 274 -20.37 -9.22 14.72
N VAL A 275 -20.34 -9.90 15.86
CA VAL A 275 -19.86 -9.35 17.14
C VAL A 275 -18.36 -9.01 17.07
N THR A 276 -17.54 -9.93 16.53
CA THR A 276 -16.10 -9.69 16.39
C THR A 276 -15.81 -8.47 15.52
N ILE A 277 -16.58 -8.29 14.45
CA ILE A 277 -16.48 -7.14 13.57
C ILE A 277 -16.87 -5.85 14.32
N LEU A 278 -18.06 -5.81 14.93
CA LEU A 278 -18.57 -4.60 15.58
C LEU A 278 -17.69 -4.12 16.74
N ILE A 279 -17.12 -5.04 17.54
CA ILE A 279 -16.17 -4.68 18.62
C ILE A 279 -14.97 -3.88 18.09
N LYS A 280 -14.51 -4.18 16.87
CA LYS A 280 -13.35 -3.52 16.26
C LYS A 280 -13.68 -2.26 15.48
N LEU A 281 -14.95 -2.06 15.14
CA LEU A 281 -15.42 -0.90 14.39
C LEU A 281 -16.07 0.17 15.27
N LYS A 282 -16.10 -0.04 16.60
CA LYS A 282 -16.75 0.83 17.61
C LYS A 282 -16.31 2.30 17.60
N ASP A 283 -15.14 2.61 17.05
CA ASP A 283 -14.60 3.97 17.07
C ASP A 283 -15.10 4.81 15.87
N CYS A 284 -15.83 4.20 14.92
CA CYS A 284 -16.44 4.89 13.78
C CYS A 284 -17.86 5.36 14.09
N GLN A 285 -18.08 6.68 14.04
CA GLN A 285 -19.38 7.32 14.33
C GLN A 285 -20.50 6.92 13.37
N ASN A 286 -20.16 6.51 12.14
CA ASN A 286 -21.11 6.13 11.10
C ASN A 286 -21.34 4.60 11.05
N ILE A 287 -20.89 3.87 12.07
CA ILE A 287 -21.21 2.47 12.31
C ILE A 287 -21.99 2.39 13.62
N ILE A 288 -22.98 1.48 13.67
CA ILE A 288 -23.81 1.31 14.86
C ILE A 288 -22.97 0.91 16.07
N ASP A 289 -23.20 1.54 17.22
CA ASP A 289 -22.47 1.20 18.43
C ASP A 289 -22.94 -0.15 18.98
N PHE A 290 -21.98 -1.00 19.31
CA PHE A 290 -22.21 -2.32 19.89
C PHE A 290 -21.73 -2.35 21.33
N TYR A 291 -22.63 -2.73 22.25
CA TYR A 291 -22.35 -2.73 23.68
C TYR A 291 -22.08 -4.11 24.25
N GLY A 292 -22.59 -5.17 23.63
CA GLY A 292 -22.36 -6.54 24.11
C GLY A 292 -23.50 -7.50 23.83
N LEU A 293 -23.44 -8.65 24.50
CA LEU A 293 -24.50 -9.66 24.49
C LEU A 293 -25.14 -9.73 25.87
N THR A 294 -26.44 -10.04 25.93
CA THR A 294 -27.13 -10.32 27.19
C THR A 294 -28.09 -11.50 27.05
N ASN A 295 -28.56 -12.06 28.16
CA ASN A 295 -29.48 -13.20 28.17
C ASN A 295 -30.45 -13.06 29.36
N ASN A 296 -31.73 -13.34 29.12
CA ASN A 296 -32.77 -13.37 30.16
C ASN A 296 -33.08 -14.80 30.67
N GLY A 297 -32.20 -15.76 30.40
CA GLY A 297 -32.35 -17.18 30.71
C GLY A 297 -32.99 -18.01 29.59
N VAL A 298 -33.77 -17.38 28.70
CA VAL A 298 -34.47 -18.04 27.60
C VAL A 298 -33.95 -17.59 26.23
N LYS A 299 -33.73 -16.30 26.06
CA LYS A 299 -33.31 -15.67 24.80
C LYS A 299 -31.98 -14.94 24.99
N THR A 300 -31.09 -15.10 24.02
CA THR A 300 -29.87 -14.28 23.90
C THR A 300 -30.16 -13.06 23.03
N TYR A 301 -29.64 -11.91 23.44
CA TYR A 301 -29.81 -10.64 22.73
C TYR A 301 -28.46 -10.05 22.34
N LEU A 302 -28.40 -9.49 21.14
CA LEU A 302 -27.37 -8.58 20.67
C LEU A 302 -27.78 -7.16 21.07
N VAL A 303 -26.94 -6.48 21.86
CA VAL A 303 -27.22 -5.14 22.38
C VAL A 303 -26.45 -4.09 21.60
N THR A 304 -27.18 -3.19 20.95
CA THR A 304 -26.63 -2.05 20.20
C THR A 304 -27.28 -0.75 20.65
N GLU A 305 -26.79 0.37 20.14
CA GLU A 305 -27.46 1.67 20.24
C GLU A 305 -28.88 1.61 19.68
N TRP A 306 -29.77 2.33 20.36
CA TRP A 306 -31.12 2.60 19.88
C TRP A 306 -31.12 3.83 18.97
N ALA A 307 -31.16 3.61 17.66
CA ALA A 307 -31.33 4.69 16.69
C ALA A 307 -32.81 5.11 16.64
N GLU A 308 -33.17 6.30 17.11
CA GLU A 308 -34.54 6.73 17.43
C GLU A 308 -35.46 6.78 16.21
N ASN A 309 -34.93 7.13 15.04
CA ASN A 309 -35.69 7.35 13.83
C ASN A 309 -35.83 6.10 12.93
N GLY A 310 -35.47 4.92 13.45
CA GLY A 310 -35.66 3.66 12.73
C GLY A 310 -34.63 3.44 11.64
N ASN A 311 -35.00 2.58 10.68
CA ASN A 311 -34.19 2.37 9.49
C ASN A 311 -34.49 3.43 8.42
N LEU A 312 -33.56 3.62 7.49
CA LEU A 312 -33.63 4.68 6.50
C LEU A 312 -34.82 4.50 5.54
N ARG A 313 -35.25 3.27 5.23
CA ARG A 313 -36.42 3.02 4.36
C ARG A 313 -37.67 3.63 4.99
N GLU A 314 -37.93 3.31 6.24
CA GLU A 314 -39.06 3.86 7.00
C GLU A 314 -38.93 5.38 7.11
N TYR A 315 -37.73 5.86 7.45
CA TYR A 315 -37.46 7.27 7.64
C TYR A 315 -37.75 8.12 6.39
N ILE A 316 -37.31 7.70 5.19
CA ILE A 316 -37.53 8.49 3.96
C ILE A 316 -38.97 8.44 3.43
N LEU A 317 -39.76 7.44 3.84
CA LEU A 317 -41.15 7.28 3.40
C LEU A 317 -42.16 7.95 4.34
N ASP A 318 -41.82 8.07 5.63
CA ASP A 318 -42.72 8.61 6.65
C ASP A 318 -42.71 10.14 6.72
N GLN A 319 -41.56 10.78 6.50
CA GLN A 319 -41.39 12.23 6.69
C GLN A 319 -40.75 12.92 5.50
N TYR A 320 -41.05 14.22 5.35
CA TYR A 320 -40.39 15.06 4.36
C TYR A 320 -38.95 15.35 4.79
N ILE A 321 -38.00 15.01 3.92
CA ILE A 321 -36.56 15.24 4.12
C ILE A 321 -36.10 16.30 3.13
N ASP A 322 -35.53 17.39 3.65
CA ASP A 322 -34.99 18.46 2.82
C ASP A 322 -33.68 18.05 2.12
N LEU A 323 -33.26 18.85 1.14
CA LEU A 323 -32.05 18.55 0.36
C LEU A 323 -30.80 18.44 1.25
N LYS A 324 -30.66 19.31 2.26
CA LYS A 324 -29.49 19.33 3.14
C LYS A 324 -29.38 18.03 3.93
N LEU A 325 -30.49 17.54 4.49
CA LEU A 325 -30.51 16.28 5.24
C LEU A 325 -30.31 15.06 4.31
N LYS A 326 -30.87 15.07 3.09
CA LYS A 326 -30.58 14.02 2.08
C LYS A 326 -29.08 13.88 1.80
N ILE A 327 -28.42 15.01 1.53
CA ILE A 327 -26.98 15.02 1.26
C ILE A 327 -26.17 14.63 2.50
N ARG A 328 -26.60 15.07 3.70
CA ARG A 328 -25.96 14.68 4.96
C ARG A 328 -26.02 13.17 5.19
N ILE A 329 -27.19 12.55 5.04
CA ILE A 329 -27.38 11.10 5.17
C ILE A 329 -26.47 10.36 4.18
N ALA A 330 -26.47 10.78 2.91
CA ALA A 330 -25.60 10.21 1.89
C ALA A 330 -24.11 10.31 2.27
N TYR A 331 -23.68 11.47 2.78
CA TYR A 331 -22.32 11.72 3.22
C TYR A 331 -21.94 10.86 4.43
N ASP A 332 -22.83 10.73 5.42
CA ASP A 332 -22.64 9.87 6.59
C ASP A 332 -22.45 8.39 6.21
N ILE A 333 -23.28 7.87 5.31
CA ILE A 333 -23.13 6.50 4.79
C ILE A 333 -21.79 6.35 4.05
N ALA A 334 -21.40 7.34 3.26
CA ALA A 334 -20.13 7.31 2.54
C ALA A 334 -18.93 7.26 3.50
N LYS A 335 -18.97 7.99 4.63
CA LYS A 335 -17.92 7.92 5.67
C LYS A 335 -17.79 6.50 6.23
N GLY A 336 -18.91 5.88 6.60
CA GLY A 336 -18.94 4.51 7.10
C GLY A 336 -18.39 3.50 6.09
N LEU A 337 -18.83 3.55 4.83
CA LEU A 337 -18.35 2.66 3.76
C LEU A 337 -16.87 2.87 3.44
N ASN A 338 -16.40 4.12 3.47
CA ASN A 338 -15.00 4.42 3.25
C ASN A 338 -14.10 3.91 4.38
N PHE A 339 -14.58 3.99 5.63
CA PHE A 339 -13.92 3.37 6.78
C PHE A 339 -13.86 1.85 6.65
N LEU A 340 -14.96 1.17 6.27
CA LEU A 340 -14.93 -0.28 6.02
C LEU A 340 -13.92 -0.67 4.93
N ASN A 341 -13.87 0.10 3.85
CA ASN A 341 -12.91 -0.11 2.77
C ASN A 341 -11.45 0.10 3.22
N SER A 342 -11.17 1.03 4.14
CA SER A 342 -9.81 1.26 4.65
C SER A 342 -9.31 0.09 5.49
N VAL A 343 -10.22 -0.56 6.24
CA VAL A 343 -9.93 -1.79 7.00
C VAL A 343 -10.10 -3.09 6.19
N LYS A 344 -10.23 -2.97 4.86
CA LYS A 344 -10.37 -4.08 3.89
C LYS A 344 -11.55 -5.02 4.20
N MET A 345 -12.67 -4.43 4.60
CA MET A 345 -13.91 -5.12 4.88
C MET A 345 -15.01 -4.74 3.89
N VAL A 346 -15.77 -5.74 3.43
CA VAL A 346 -17.02 -5.56 2.70
C VAL A 346 -18.19 -5.91 3.61
N HIS A 347 -19.27 -5.13 3.53
CA HIS A 347 -20.53 -5.34 4.23
C HIS A 347 -21.47 -6.34 3.53
N ARG A 348 -21.58 -6.26 2.20
CA ARG A 348 -22.39 -7.15 1.33
C ARG A 348 -23.91 -7.08 1.42
N ASP A 349 -24.45 -6.18 2.22
CA ASP A 349 -25.90 -6.00 2.37
C ASP A 349 -26.23 -4.51 2.51
N ILE A 350 -25.66 -3.70 1.61
CA ILE A 350 -25.86 -2.25 1.59
C ILE A 350 -27.23 -1.95 0.97
N ARG A 351 -28.16 -1.52 1.82
CA ARG A 351 -29.54 -1.13 1.49
C ARG A 351 -30.13 -0.27 2.61
N SER A 352 -31.24 0.41 2.34
CA SER A 352 -31.85 1.36 3.28
C SER A 352 -32.33 0.69 4.57
N GLU A 353 -32.75 -0.58 4.57
CA GLU A 353 -33.15 -1.30 5.79
C GLU A 353 -31.97 -1.55 6.76
N ASN A 354 -30.73 -1.47 6.27
CA ASN A 354 -29.50 -1.67 7.04
C ASN A 354 -28.76 -0.36 7.34
N ILE A 355 -29.40 0.79 7.08
CA ILE A 355 -28.96 2.09 7.57
C ILE A 355 -29.97 2.53 8.63
N VAL A 356 -29.50 2.97 9.78
CA VAL A 356 -30.36 3.51 10.84
C VAL A 356 -30.06 4.98 11.09
N ILE A 357 -31.10 5.72 11.49
CA ILE A 357 -31.04 7.17 11.68
C ILE A 357 -31.22 7.49 13.16
N THR A 358 -30.28 8.25 13.73
CA THR A 358 -30.38 8.74 15.11
C THR A 358 -31.25 10.00 15.19
N ASN A 359 -31.63 10.42 16.39
CA ASN A 359 -32.40 11.65 16.61
C ASN A 359 -31.65 12.92 16.16
N HIS A 360 -30.32 12.86 16.09
CA HIS A 360 -29.48 13.94 15.56
C HIS A 360 -29.35 13.95 14.02
N GLY A 361 -30.12 13.11 13.33
CA GLY A 361 -30.10 12.96 11.88
C GLY A 361 -28.78 12.38 11.36
N ILE A 362 -28.09 11.58 12.18
CA ILE A 362 -26.84 10.91 11.80
C ILE A 362 -27.19 9.54 11.24
N ALA A 363 -26.65 9.22 10.06
CA ALA A 363 -26.81 7.88 9.48
C ALA A 363 -25.70 6.94 9.94
N LYS A 364 -26.10 5.76 10.42
CA LYS A 364 -25.20 4.68 10.85
C LYS A 364 -25.47 3.38 10.11
N ILE A 365 -24.41 2.69 9.69
CA ILE A 365 -24.48 1.37 9.05
C ILE A 365 -24.67 0.30 10.12
N THR A 366 -25.60 -0.63 9.91
CA THR A 366 -25.89 -1.76 10.81
C THR A 366 -26.00 -3.08 10.03
N ASN A 367 -26.19 -4.19 10.76
CA ASN A 367 -26.40 -5.54 10.20
C ASN A 367 -25.17 -6.14 9.48
N PHE A 368 -24.08 -6.32 10.22
CA PHE A 368 -22.83 -6.91 9.73
C PHE A 368 -22.85 -8.45 9.61
N LYS A 369 -24.04 -9.06 9.51
CA LYS A 369 -24.21 -10.53 9.47
C LYS A 369 -23.43 -11.18 8.33
N PHE A 370 -23.41 -10.53 7.16
CA PHE A 370 -22.78 -11.06 5.94
C PHE A 370 -21.39 -10.48 5.69
N SER A 371 -20.93 -9.57 6.56
CA SER A 371 -19.70 -8.81 6.40
C SER A 371 -18.47 -9.70 6.50
N ARG A 372 -17.47 -9.42 5.67
CA ARG A 372 -16.28 -10.27 5.52
C ARG A 372 -15.11 -9.53 4.88
N ARG A 373 -13.96 -10.20 4.74
CA ARG A 373 -12.74 -9.58 4.19
C ARG A 373 -12.66 -9.71 2.68
N PHE A 374 -11.78 -8.91 2.08
CA PHE A 374 -11.55 -8.96 0.64
C PHE A 374 -10.97 -10.33 0.24
N GLY A 375 -11.53 -10.93 -0.81
CA GLY A 375 -11.03 -12.18 -1.39
C GLY A 375 -11.50 -13.48 -0.73
N GLU A 376 -12.23 -13.43 0.38
CA GLU A 376 -12.82 -14.61 1.04
C GLU A 376 -13.91 -15.27 0.19
N ALA A 377 -14.08 -16.59 0.37
CA ALA A 377 -15.02 -17.39 -0.41
C ALA A 377 -16.45 -16.85 -0.28
N THR A 378 -17.16 -16.77 -1.39
CA THR A 378 -18.51 -16.21 -1.38
C THR A 378 -19.51 -17.23 -0.84
N SER A 379 -20.07 -16.98 0.35
CA SER A 379 -21.29 -17.65 0.80
C SER A 379 -22.49 -17.21 -0.05
N ASN A 380 -23.33 -18.18 -0.43
CA ASN A 380 -24.60 -17.93 -1.10
C ASN A 380 -25.53 -17.18 -0.12
N ILE A 381 -25.82 -15.91 -0.40
CA ILE A 381 -26.87 -15.17 0.30
C ILE A 381 -28.19 -15.59 -0.34
N SER A 382 -29.22 -15.86 0.47
CA SER A 382 -30.56 -16.14 -0.05
C SER A 382 -31.03 -14.98 -0.92
N VAL A 383 -31.38 -15.29 -2.17
CA VAL A 383 -31.87 -14.31 -3.12
C VAL A 383 -33.32 -13.99 -2.74
N ASN A 384 -33.54 -12.82 -2.14
CA ASN A 384 -34.88 -12.27 -1.94
C ASN A 384 -35.03 -10.95 -2.73
N LYS A 385 -36.27 -10.49 -2.89
CA LYS A 385 -36.60 -9.29 -3.69
C LYS A 385 -35.77 -8.08 -3.27
N GLU A 386 -35.63 -7.86 -1.97
CA GLU A 386 -34.88 -6.74 -1.42
C GLU A 386 -33.38 -6.82 -1.73
N CYS A 387 -32.76 -8.00 -1.63
CA CYS A 387 -31.35 -8.15 -2.03
C CYS A 387 -31.14 -7.86 -3.53
N VAL A 388 -32.09 -8.24 -4.40
CA VAL A 388 -31.98 -8.06 -5.85
C VAL A 388 -32.01 -6.59 -6.27
N ARG A 389 -32.80 -5.74 -5.58
CA ARG A 389 -32.89 -4.29 -5.87
C ARG A 389 -31.53 -3.59 -5.82
N TYR A 390 -30.66 -3.99 -4.90
CA TYR A 390 -29.35 -3.37 -4.69
C TYR A 390 -28.19 -4.16 -5.33
N SER A 391 -28.45 -5.31 -5.93
CA SER A 391 -27.42 -6.22 -6.42
C SER A 391 -26.83 -5.76 -7.77
N ALA A 392 -25.51 -5.76 -7.85
CA ALA A 392 -24.79 -5.46 -9.08
C ALA A 392 -25.06 -6.50 -10.19
N PRO A 393 -25.04 -6.11 -11.49
CA PRO A 393 -25.33 -7.01 -12.60
C PRO A 393 -24.46 -8.27 -12.62
N GLU A 394 -23.17 -8.15 -12.32
CA GLU A 394 -22.22 -9.27 -12.26
C GLU A 394 -22.51 -10.26 -11.12
N MET A 395 -23.15 -9.79 -10.05
CA MET A 395 -23.63 -10.65 -8.97
C MET A 395 -24.90 -11.39 -9.38
N LEU A 396 -25.78 -10.69 -10.10
CA LEU A 396 -27.03 -11.25 -10.62
C LEU A 396 -26.83 -12.28 -11.74
N ARG A 397 -25.70 -12.25 -12.46
CA ARG A 397 -25.36 -13.25 -13.49
C ARG A 397 -25.10 -14.63 -12.92
N ARG A 398 -24.75 -14.76 -11.64
CA ARG A 398 -24.61 -16.07 -10.98
C ARG A 398 -25.96 -16.79 -11.04
N GLY A 399 -25.97 -18.05 -11.44
CA GLY A 399 -27.18 -18.87 -11.53
C GLY A 399 -27.95 -18.86 -10.20
N ILE A 400 -29.29 -18.82 -10.28
CA ILE A 400 -30.19 -18.88 -9.11
C ILE A 400 -30.39 -20.33 -8.64
N SER A 401 -30.11 -21.30 -9.51
CA SER A 401 -30.12 -22.73 -9.19
C SER A 401 -28.78 -23.14 -8.57
N GLY A 402 -28.83 -23.94 -7.51
CA GLY A 402 -27.66 -24.56 -6.87
C GLY A 402 -26.90 -25.57 -7.75
N GLU A 403 -27.03 -25.47 -9.07
CA GLU A 403 -26.22 -26.20 -10.02
C GLU A 403 -24.90 -25.47 -10.16
N LYS A 404 -23.87 -25.97 -9.46
CA LYS A 404 -22.48 -25.72 -9.85
C LYS A 404 -22.36 -26.21 -11.30
N GLU A 405 -22.44 -25.30 -12.28
CA GLU A 405 -21.89 -25.60 -13.59
C GLU A 405 -20.41 -25.93 -13.34
N LYS A 406 -20.07 -27.22 -13.55
CA LYS A 406 -18.80 -27.83 -13.16
C LYS A 406 -17.58 -27.25 -13.90
N ASN A 407 -17.74 -26.16 -14.66
CA ASN A 407 -16.72 -25.56 -15.52
C ASN A 407 -16.46 -24.05 -15.27
N ASP A 408 -16.98 -23.43 -14.21
CA ASP A 408 -16.63 -22.04 -13.92
C ASP A 408 -15.32 -21.93 -13.13
N LYS A 409 -14.21 -22.10 -13.85
CA LYS A 409 -12.87 -21.64 -13.43
C LYS A 409 -12.81 -20.11 -13.24
N TYR A 410 -13.90 -19.40 -13.60
CA TYR A 410 -14.10 -17.96 -13.47
C TYR A 410 -15.31 -17.63 -12.58
N SER A 411 -15.32 -18.09 -11.33
CA SER A 411 -16.27 -17.53 -10.35
C SER A 411 -15.94 -16.04 -10.18
N ILE A 412 -16.76 -15.14 -10.75
CA ILE A 412 -16.63 -13.69 -10.50
C ILE A 412 -16.63 -13.51 -8.99
N LYS A 413 -15.59 -12.90 -8.40
CA LYS A 413 -15.51 -12.68 -6.95
C LYS A 413 -16.29 -11.42 -6.58
N TYR A 414 -16.96 -11.45 -5.43
CA TYR A 414 -17.55 -10.23 -4.87
C TYR A 414 -16.42 -9.27 -4.50
N ASP A 415 -16.48 -8.04 -4.98
CA ASP A 415 -15.48 -7.00 -4.74
C ASP A 415 -16.13 -5.69 -4.28
N THR A 416 -15.31 -4.66 -4.05
CA THR A 416 -15.78 -3.33 -3.64
C THR A 416 -16.63 -2.64 -4.70
N LYS A 417 -16.50 -3.01 -5.98
CA LYS A 417 -17.32 -2.44 -7.07
C LYS A 417 -18.77 -2.91 -6.98
N CYS A 418 -19.02 -4.09 -6.42
CA CYS A 418 -20.37 -4.54 -6.09
C CYS A 418 -21.02 -3.61 -5.03
N GLU A 419 -20.27 -3.21 -4.00
CA GLU A 419 -20.80 -2.32 -2.95
C GLU A 419 -20.99 -0.89 -3.43
N VAL A 420 -20.10 -0.39 -4.31
CA VAL A 420 -20.28 0.91 -4.97
C VAL A 420 -21.59 0.93 -5.75
N TYR A 421 -21.95 -0.16 -6.42
CA TYR A 421 -23.22 -0.30 -7.11
C TYR A 421 -24.41 -0.24 -6.13
N SER A 422 -24.38 -1.05 -5.07
CA SER A 422 -25.43 -1.06 -4.05
C SER A 422 -25.61 0.30 -3.40
N PHE A 423 -24.51 0.99 -3.10
CA PHE A 423 -24.54 2.35 -2.58
C PHE A 423 -25.08 3.36 -3.61
N GLY A 424 -24.77 3.19 -4.90
CA GLY A 424 -25.37 3.99 -5.98
C GLY A 424 -26.89 3.90 -6.02
N ILE A 425 -27.45 2.69 -5.88
CA ILE A 425 -28.91 2.50 -5.78
C ILE A 425 -29.47 3.16 -4.53
N LEU A 426 -28.78 3.02 -3.39
CA LEU A 426 -29.18 3.66 -2.13
C LEU A 426 -29.15 5.20 -2.20
N LEU A 427 -28.17 5.79 -2.90
CA LEU A 427 -28.12 7.23 -3.14
C LEU A 427 -29.31 7.71 -4.00
N TRP A 428 -29.67 6.95 -5.04
CA TRP A 428 -30.87 7.25 -5.83
C TRP A 428 -32.14 7.24 -4.95
N GLU A 429 -32.26 6.22 -4.10
CA GLU A 429 -33.39 6.08 -3.17
C GLU A 429 -33.49 7.25 -2.18
N ILE A 430 -32.36 7.70 -1.61
CA ILE A 430 -32.31 8.88 -0.73
C ILE A 430 -32.76 10.14 -1.47
N ALA A 431 -32.31 10.31 -2.72
CA ALA A 431 -32.63 11.48 -3.51
C ALA A 431 -34.11 11.55 -3.89
N GLU A 432 -34.67 10.43 -4.36
CA GLU A 432 -36.05 10.35 -4.86
C GLU A 432 -37.07 10.04 -3.76
N CYS A 433 -36.64 9.60 -2.57
CA CYS A 433 -37.51 9.13 -1.48
C CYS A 433 -38.51 8.07 -1.98
N ARG A 434 -38.04 7.12 -2.80
CA ARG A 434 -38.86 6.07 -3.45
C ARG A 434 -38.18 4.72 -3.38
N ILE A 435 -38.97 3.66 -3.44
CA ILE A 435 -38.46 2.29 -3.46
C ILE A 435 -37.84 2.00 -4.85
N PRO A 436 -36.56 1.56 -4.94
CA PRO A 436 -35.95 1.23 -6.24
C PRO A 436 -36.70 0.11 -6.92
N TYR A 437 -37.05 0.26 -8.21
CA TYR A 437 -37.74 -0.77 -8.99
C TYR A 437 -39.13 -1.15 -8.44
N GLU A 438 -39.81 -0.24 -7.74
CA GLU A 438 -41.12 -0.49 -7.11
C GLU A 438 -42.19 -0.97 -8.11
N GLN A 439 -42.14 -0.46 -9.34
CA GLN A 439 -43.02 -0.82 -10.44
C GLN A 439 -42.93 -2.29 -10.88
N PHE A 440 -41.92 -3.05 -10.41
CA PHE A 440 -41.72 -4.45 -10.76
C PHE A 440 -41.95 -5.34 -9.53
N GLU A 441 -43.02 -6.14 -9.57
CA GLU A 441 -43.40 -7.00 -8.45
C GLU A 441 -42.53 -8.27 -8.34
N ASP A 442 -42.14 -8.84 -9.47
CA ASP A 442 -41.30 -10.04 -9.53
C ASP A 442 -39.80 -9.67 -9.54
N PHE A 443 -39.04 -10.20 -8.57
CA PHE A 443 -37.60 -9.98 -8.49
C PHE A 443 -36.84 -10.52 -9.72
N MET A 444 -37.40 -11.51 -10.43
CA MET A 444 -36.82 -12.01 -11.68
C MET A 444 -36.95 -11.00 -12.82
N VAL A 445 -38.01 -10.17 -12.81
CA VAL A 445 -38.18 -9.05 -13.74
C VAL A 445 -37.16 -7.96 -13.42
N ILE A 446 -36.99 -7.61 -12.14
CA ILE A 446 -35.95 -6.66 -11.71
C ILE A 446 -34.58 -7.14 -12.17
N ARG A 447 -34.25 -8.40 -11.90
CA ARG A 447 -32.99 -9.02 -12.32
C ARG A 447 -32.77 -8.89 -13.83
N ARG A 448 -33.76 -9.23 -14.65
CA ARG A 448 -33.65 -9.14 -16.12
C ARG A 448 -33.43 -7.69 -16.56
N LYS A 449 -34.22 -6.75 -16.04
CA LYS A 449 -34.08 -5.32 -16.33
C LYS A 449 -32.68 -4.79 -16.00
N VAL A 450 -32.16 -5.12 -14.82
CA VAL A 450 -30.82 -4.70 -14.40
C VAL A 450 -29.74 -5.28 -15.33
N LEU A 451 -29.87 -6.55 -15.74
CA LEU A 451 -28.96 -7.20 -16.68
C LEU A 451 -29.00 -6.59 -18.08
N ASP A 452 -30.18 -6.13 -18.51
CA ASP A 452 -30.41 -5.43 -19.78
C ASP A 452 -29.96 -3.94 -19.73
N GLY A 453 -29.42 -3.48 -18.59
CA GLY A 453 -28.89 -2.12 -18.43
C GLY A 453 -29.92 -1.07 -17.99
N TYR A 454 -31.16 -1.47 -17.64
CA TYR A 454 -32.14 -0.55 -17.08
C TYR A 454 -31.69 -0.03 -15.71
N ARG A 455 -31.85 1.28 -15.49
CA ARG A 455 -31.64 1.97 -14.21
C ARG A 455 -32.76 2.97 -13.99
N GLU A 456 -33.07 3.25 -12.73
CA GLU A 456 -34.03 4.29 -12.39
C GLU A 456 -33.55 5.67 -12.82
N LYS A 457 -34.49 6.53 -13.18
CA LYS A 457 -34.22 7.91 -13.61
C LYS A 457 -34.55 8.88 -12.47
N PHE A 458 -33.80 9.97 -12.39
CA PHE A 458 -34.14 11.08 -11.50
C PHE A 458 -35.37 11.82 -12.01
N THR A 459 -36.25 12.23 -11.10
CA THR A 459 -37.38 13.08 -11.46
C THR A 459 -36.85 14.48 -11.81
N PRO A 460 -37.19 15.06 -12.98
CA PRO A 460 -36.73 16.40 -13.34
C PRO A 460 -37.23 17.47 -12.35
N GLY A 461 -36.39 18.46 -12.04
CA GLY A 461 -36.77 19.61 -11.20
C GLY A 461 -36.75 19.39 -9.69
N THR A 462 -36.23 18.27 -9.19
CA THR A 462 -36.17 17.92 -7.75
C THR A 462 -35.15 18.70 -6.91
N GLY A 463 -34.39 19.62 -7.52
CA GLY A 463 -33.33 20.38 -6.84
C GLY A 463 -32.08 19.55 -6.47
N ILE A 464 -32.06 18.25 -6.78
CA ILE A 464 -30.90 17.39 -6.54
C ILE A 464 -29.72 17.87 -7.42
N PRO A 465 -28.56 18.22 -6.84
CA PRO A 465 -27.42 18.73 -7.58
C PRO A 465 -26.97 17.81 -8.72
N LYS A 466 -26.63 18.39 -9.87
CA LYS A 466 -26.19 17.62 -11.05
C LYS A 466 -25.01 16.69 -10.74
N LYS A 467 -24.03 17.18 -9.96
CA LYS A 467 -22.90 16.38 -9.46
C LYS A 467 -23.32 15.13 -8.67
N TYR A 468 -24.41 15.21 -7.90
CA TYR A 468 -24.97 14.06 -7.18
C TYR A 468 -25.55 13.03 -8.15
N GLN A 469 -26.36 13.49 -9.12
CA GLN A 469 -26.97 12.61 -10.12
C GLN A 469 -25.91 11.91 -10.96
N ASP A 470 -24.87 12.63 -11.39
CA ASP A 470 -23.77 12.07 -12.17
C ASP A 470 -22.96 11.05 -11.36
N LEU A 471 -22.76 11.30 -10.05
CA LEU A 471 -22.15 10.32 -9.15
C LEU A 471 -22.97 9.03 -9.08
N VAL A 472 -24.29 9.14 -8.89
CA VAL A 472 -25.20 7.99 -8.83
C VAL A 472 -25.16 7.20 -10.14
N ASN A 473 -25.30 7.88 -11.28
CA ASN A 473 -25.30 7.24 -12.60
C ASN A 473 -24.00 6.47 -12.86
N ARG A 474 -22.84 7.04 -12.50
CA ARG A 474 -21.55 6.36 -12.62
C ARG A 474 -21.41 5.18 -11.65
N SER A 475 -21.96 5.28 -10.44
CA SER A 475 -21.92 4.20 -9.45
C SER A 475 -22.68 2.96 -9.87
N VAL A 476 -23.76 3.11 -10.64
CA VAL A 476 -24.60 2.00 -11.10
C VAL A 476 -24.27 1.52 -12.52
N ASP A 477 -23.09 1.89 -13.03
CA ASP A 477 -22.64 1.50 -14.37
C ASP A 477 -22.60 -0.03 -14.55
N GLN A 478 -22.95 -0.49 -15.76
CA GLN A 478 -22.98 -1.91 -16.10
C GLN A 478 -21.58 -2.53 -16.02
N ASN A 479 -20.54 -1.78 -16.36
CA ASN A 479 -19.16 -2.19 -16.24
C ASN A 479 -18.59 -1.76 -14.87
N PRO A 480 -18.17 -2.71 -14.01
CA PRO A 480 -17.57 -2.41 -12.72
C PRO A 480 -16.35 -1.47 -12.78
N GLY A 481 -15.62 -1.46 -13.91
CA GLY A 481 -14.45 -0.61 -14.12
C GLY A 481 -14.74 0.89 -14.18
N PHE A 482 -15.93 1.29 -14.64
CA PHE A 482 -16.32 2.71 -14.74
C PHE A 482 -16.87 3.28 -13.43
N ARG A 483 -17.26 2.41 -12.50
CA ARG A 483 -17.77 2.81 -11.19
C ARG A 483 -16.68 3.55 -10.40
N PRO A 484 -17.00 4.61 -9.64
CA PRO A 484 -16.03 5.34 -8.83
C PRO A 484 -15.46 4.49 -7.69
N THR A 485 -14.51 5.04 -6.94
CA THR A 485 -14.05 4.49 -5.66
C THR A 485 -14.85 5.12 -4.51
N PHE A 486 -14.91 4.47 -3.35
CA PHE A 486 -15.56 5.07 -2.17
C PHE A 486 -14.95 6.42 -1.78
N SER A 487 -13.63 6.57 -1.89
CA SER A 487 -12.97 7.86 -1.69
C SER A 487 -13.51 8.93 -2.65
N LYS A 488 -13.66 8.61 -3.94
CA LYS A 488 -14.24 9.57 -4.90
C LYS A 488 -15.70 9.90 -4.58
N MET A 489 -16.49 8.92 -4.15
CA MET A 489 -17.89 9.16 -3.75
C MET A 489 -17.97 10.08 -2.53
N LEU A 490 -17.16 9.80 -1.52
CA LEU A 490 -17.08 10.56 -0.27
C LEU A 490 -16.70 12.02 -0.53
N THR A 491 -15.67 12.26 -1.33
CA THR A 491 -15.21 13.62 -1.66
C THR A 491 -16.26 14.41 -2.44
N VAL A 492 -16.93 13.79 -3.40
CA VAL A 492 -18.01 14.46 -4.15
C VAL A 492 -19.18 14.80 -3.22
N LEU A 493 -19.58 13.89 -2.32
CA LEU A 493 -20.66 14.13 -1.36
C LEU A 493 -20.29 15.20 -0.34
N GLN A 494 -19.04 15.21 0.15
CA GLN A 494 -18.51 16.24 1.04
C GLN A 494 -18.53 17.63 0.38
N ASP A 495 -18.05 17.72 -0.86
CA ASP A 495 -18.02 18.98 -1.62
C ASP A 495 -19.45 19.51 -1.84
N ILE A 496 -20.42 18.63 -2.15
CA ILE A 496 -21.83 19.00 -2.26
C ILE A 496 -22.37 19.47 -0.90
N PHE A 497 -22.10 18.73 0.17
CA PHE A 497 -22.58 19.08 1.51
C PHE A 497 -22.07 20.45 1.98
N ARG A 498 -20.76 20.71 1.84
CA ARG A 498 -20.16 22.00 2.20
C ARG A 498 -20.72 23.16 1.39
N SER A 499 -20.97 22.96 0.09
CA SER A 499 -21.59 23.99 -0.76
C SER A 499 -22.99 24.39 -0.31
N LEU A 500 -23.70 23.53 0.41
CA LEU A 500 -25.01 23.82 1.00
C LEU A 500 -24.91 24.51 2.37
N GLU A 501 -23.76 24.47 3.04
CA GLU A 501 -23.53 25.16 4.32
C GLU A 501 -23.20 26.64 4.14
N ASP A 502 -22.43 26.99 3.10
CA ASP A 502 -21.99 28.37 2.82
C ASP A 502 -23.14 29.32 2.42
N HIS A 503 -24.35 28.79 2.17
CA HIS A 503 -25.52 29.56 1.73
C HIS A 503 -26.54 29.86 2.85
N ASP A 504 -26.27 29.52 4.12
CA ASP A 504 -27.18 29.79 5.25
C ASP A 504 -26.72 31.01 6.10
N PRO A 505 -27.27 32.22 5.87
CA PRO A 505 -26.88 33.42 6.62
C PRO A 505 -27.33 33.45 8.10
N ASN A 506 -28.06 32.44 8.59
CA ASN A 506 -28.65 32.42 9.93
C ASN A 506 -28.29 31.22 10.83
N SER A 507 -27.31 30.38 10.46
CA SER A 507 -26.89 29.30 11.36
C SER A 507 -26.09 29.85 12.56
N ASN A 508 -26.72 29.83 13.74
CA ASN A 508 -26.03 30.00 15.01
C ASN A 508 -24.94 28.93 15.12
N LYS A 509 -23.68 29.38 15.23
CA LYS A 509 -22.48 28.56 15.33
C LYS A 509 -22.62 27.47 16.41
N LEU A 510 -22.79 26.22 15.99
CA LEU A 510 -22.25 25.09 16.75
C LEU A 510 -20.72 25.21 16.77
N PRO A 511 -20.04 24.74 17.84
CA PRO A 511 -18.64 25.03 18.06
C PRO A 511 -17.77 24.52 16.88
N PRO A 512 -16.75 25.29 16.47
CA PRO A 512 -15.97 24.98 15.29
C PRO A 512 -15.08 23.75 15.57
N VAL A 513 -15.25 22.68 14.79
CA VAL A 513 -14.17 21.72 14.59
C VAL A 513 -13.11 22.42 13.74
N ARG A 514 -12.19 23.08 14.46
CA ARG A 514 -10.90 23.67 14.10
C ARG A 514 -10.69 24.11 12.64
N LYS A 515 -10.56 25.43 12.49
CA LYS A 515 -10.08 26.17 11.32
C LYS A 515 -8.74 25.68 10.75
N MET A 516 -8.73 25.67 9.42
CA MET A 516 -7.68 26.07 8.47
C MET A 516 -6.45 25.17 8.29
N ILE A 517 -6.37 24.53 7.12
CA ILE A 517 -5.40 24.96 6.08
C ILE A 517 -6.17 25.15 4.76
N GLN A 518 -6.19 26.39 4.29
CA GLN A 518 -6.69 26.79 2.97
C GLN A 518 -5.66 26.40 1.91
N CYS A 519 -6.04 25.66 0.87
CA CYS A 519 -5.37 25.70 -0.42
C CYS A 519 -6.42 25.84 -1.53
N THR A 520 -6.17 26.81 -2.40
CA THR A 520 -7.10 27.46 -3.33
C THR A 520 -7.48 26.55 -4.50
N ILE A 521 -8.79 26.50 -4.79
CA ILE A 521 -9.41 25.83 -5.94
C ILE A 521 -8.99 26.54 -7.25
N VAL A 522 -8.50 25.78 -8.23
CA VAL A 522 -8.68 26.11 -9.65
C VAL A 522 -9.25 24.88 -10.36
N ALA A 523 -10.44 25.05 -10.93
CA ALA A 523 -11.13 24.05 -11.71
C ALA A 523 -10.51 23.91 -13.12
N ALA A 524 -10.32 22.67 -13.58
CA ALA A 524 -10.40 22.32 -15.00
C ALA A 524 -10.58 20.79 -15.14
N ALA A 525 -11.81 20.38 -15.45
CA ALA A 525 -12.13 19.09 -16.02
C ALA A 525 -11.67 19.06 -17.49
N GLU A 526 -11.19 17.91 -17.98
CA GLU A 526 -11.69 17.26 -19.21
C GLU A 526 -10.96 15.93 -19.45
N ASP A 527 -11.63 15.11 -20.24
CA ASP A 527 -11.52 13.66 -20.39
C ASP A 527 -10.19 13.16 -20.97
N CYS A 528 -9.74 11.99 -20.48
CA CYS A 528 -8.81 11.14 -21.22
C CYS A 528 -9.51 9.80 -21.50
N GLU A 529 -10.10 9.67 -22.68
CA GLU A 529 -10.41 8.37 -23.26
C GLU A 529 -9.13 7.54 -23.43
N ILE A 530 -9.24 6.25 -23.13
CA ILE A 530 -8.16 5.29 -23.27
C ILE A 530 -7.96 5.02 -24.77
N ASN A 531 -6.90 5.59 -25.36
CA ASN A 531 -6.49 5.24 -26.71
C ASN A 531 -5.54 4.02 -26.69
N TRP A 532 -6.11 2.82 -26.88
CA TRP A 532 -5.35 1.58 -27.07
C TRP A 532 -4.56 1.52 -28.39
N ASP A 533 -4.78 2.42 -29.34
CA ASP A 533 -4.06 2.42 -30.62
C ASP A 533 -2.64 2.97 -30.53
N SER A 534 -2.31 3.74 -29.48
CA SER A 534 -0.95 4.24 -29.25
C SER A 534 0.07 3.10 -28.97
N PHE A 535 -0.43 1.91 -28.58
CA PHE A 535 0.37 0.70 -28.37
C PHE A 535 0.92 0.10 -29.68
N ASN A 536 0.26 0.30 -30.81
CA ASN A 536 0.77 -0.19 -32.10
C ASN A 536 1.78 0.77 -32.74
N THR A 537 1.67 2.08 -32.44
CA THR A 537 2.52 3.13 -33.02
C THR A 537 3.98 3.02 -32.61
N ILE A 538 4.28 2.59 -31.38
CA ILE A 538 5.67 2.34 -30.91
C ILE A 538 6.29 1.13 -31.63
N ARG A 539 5.49 0.09 -31.91
CA ARG A 539 5.95 -1.07 -32.69
C ARG A 539 6.18 -0.72 -34.16
N ASP A 540 5.34 0.14 -34.73
CA ASP A 540 5.39 0.51 -36.15
C ASP A 540 6.44 1.61 -36.46
N SER A 541 6.85 2.41 -35.47
CA SER A 541 7.90 3.44 -35.64
C SER A 541 9.33 2.88 -35.78
N PHE A 542 9.53 1.56 -35.62
CA PHE A 542 10.81 0.86 -35.82
C PHE A 542 11.00 0.26 -37.23
N LYS A 543 10.14 0.54 -38.21
CA LYS A 543 10.34 0.06 -39.60
C LYS A 543 11.28 0.99 -40.38
N LEU A 544 12.54 0.60 -40.58
CA LEU A 544 13.42 0.97 -41.71
C LEU A 544 14.64 0.01 -41.79
N PRO A 545 15.26 -0.19 -42.98
CA PRO A 545 15.02 -1.25 -43.95
C PRO A 545 15.94 -2.49 -43.81
N ILE A 546 15.42 -3.65 -44.23
CA ILE A 546 16.15 -4.92 -44.35
C ILE A 546 17.00 -4.92 -45.64
N THR A 547 18.32 -5.11 -45.51
CA THR A 547 19.12 -5.96 -46.41
C THR A 547 20.39 -6.45 -45.67
N PRO A 548 20.61 -7.77 -45.50
CA PRO A 548 21.87 -8.30 -44.99
C PRO A 548 22.83 -8.70 -46.13
N PRO A 549 24.16 -8.63 -45.97
CA PRO A 549 25.05 -9.55 -46.66
C PRO A 549 25.18 -10.82 -45.82
N VAL A 550 24.63 -11.91 -46.33
CA VAL A 550 24.82 -13.27 -45.80
C VAL A 550 26.30 -13.65 -45.91
N ARG A 551 26.96 -13.93 -44.78
CA ARG A 551 28.13 -14.82 -44.73
C ARG A 551 27.75 -16.05 -43.92
N LYS A 552 27.68 -17.20 -44.59
CA LYS A 552 27.49 -18.51 -43.97
C LYS A 552 28.68 -18.81 -43.04
N MET A 553 28.42 -19.10 -41.77
CA MET A 553 29.40 -19.74 -40.89
C MET A 553 29.65 -21.17 -41.37
N THR A 554 30.91 -21.57 -41.41
CA THR A 554 31.35 -22.92 -41.84
C THR A 554 31.23 -23.92 -40.70
N GLN A 555 30.98 -25.19 -41.04
CA GLN A 555 30.80 -26.31 -40.10
C GLN A 555 31.93 -26.45 -39.06
N SER A 556 33.17 -26.03 -39.38
CA SER A 556 34.29 -26.06 -38.44
C SER A 556 34.17 -25.07 -37.27
N THR A 557 33.31 -24.05 -37.39
CA THR A 557 33.06 -23.07 -36.32
C THR A 557 32.03 -23.60 -35.32
N ILE A 558 31.19 -24.57 -35.73
CA ILE A 558 30.21 -25.22 -34.85
C ILE A 558 30.91 -26.27 -33.97
N GLU A 559 31.84 -27.04 -34.54
CA GLU A 559 32.61 -28.05 -33.80
C GLU A 559 33.58 -27.43 -32.77
N ALA A 560 34.08 -26.21 -33.01
CA ALA A 560 34.93 -25.50 -32.04
C ALA A 560 34.16 -24.91 -30.84
N ILE A 561 32.82 -24.79 -30.93
CA ILE A 561 31.98 -24.27 -29.84
C ILE A 561 31.53 -25.40 -28.89
N GLU A 562 31.43 -26.64 -29.38
CA GLU A 562 31.04 -27.79 -28.56
C GLU A 562 32.18 -28.26 -27.61
N ASP A 563 33.44 -28.06 -27.97
CA ASP A 563 34.61 -28.45 -27.14
C ASP A 563 35.02 -27.41 -26.06
N CYS A 564 34.34 -26.25 -25.99
CA CYS A 564 34.54 -25.24 -24.94
C CYS A 564 33.33 -25.10 -24.00
N ALA A 565 32.50 -26.14 -23.90
CA ALA A 565 31.48 -26.25 -22.88
C ALA A 565 32.14 -26.35 -21.48
N ILE A 566 32.32 -25.19 -20.84
CA ILE A 566 32.46 -25.14 -19.39
C ILE A 566 31.15 -25.67 -18.82
N ASP A 567 31.24 -26.70 -17.98
CA ASP A 567 30.12 -27.32 -17.27
C ASP A 567 29.40 -26.29 -16.39
N TRP A 568 28.27 -25.77 -16.89
CA TRP A 568 27.46 -24.76 -16.21
C TRP A 568 26.56 -25.35 -15.10
N ASP A 569 26.51 -26.67 -14.93
CA ASP A 569 25.69 -27.31 -13.89
C ASP A 569 26.32 -27.22 -12.48
N SER A 570 27.55 -26.69 -12.37
CA SER A 570 28.29 -26.64 -11.10
C SER A 570 28.08 -25.36 -10.27
N PHE A 571 27.34 -24.34 -10.74
CA PHE A 571 27.26 -23.03 -10.07
C PHE A 571 25.82 -22.61 -9.70
N ASP A 572 25.44 -22.90 -8.45
CA ASP A 572 24.14 -22.59 -7.86
C ASP A 572 24.04 -21.09 -7.47
N TYR A 573 23.64 -20.23 -8.43
CA TYR A 573 23.54 -18.78 -8.26
C TYR A 573 22.52 -18.36 -7.20
N MET A 574 22.83 -17.31 -6.44
CA MET A 574 22.04 -16.90 -5.27
C MET A 574 22.04 -15.39 -5.07
N THR A 575 20.90 -14.84 -4.64
CA THR A 575 20.76 -13.40 -4.35
C THR A 575 21.54 -13.03 -3.09
N LEU A 576 21.94 -11.75 -2.97
CA LEU A 576 22.62 -11.24 -1.78
C LEU A 576 21.81 -11.50 -0.50
N ASP A 577 20.49 -11.32 -0.55
CA ASP A 577 19.59 -11.59 0.58
C ASP A 577 19.59 -13.07 0.98
N LYS A 578 19.52 -13.98 0.00
CA LYS A 578 19.62 -15.42 0.25
C LYS A 578 21.00 -15.78 0.81
N ALA A 579 22.09 -15.17 0.31
CA ALA A 579 23.43 -15.39 0.84
C ALA A 579 23.56 -14.97 2.32
N ILE A 580 22.93 -13.84 2.68
CA ILE A 580 22.86 -13.38 4.08
C ILE A 580 22.00 -14.31 4.93
N GLU A 581 20.89 -14.81 4.38
CA GLU A 581 20.03 -15.79 5.05
C GLU A 581 20.78 -17.11 5.33
N TYR A 582 21.49 -17.65 4.33
CA TYR A 582 22.30 -18.85 4.51
C TYR A 582 23.49 -18.65 5.45
N HIS A 583 24.08 -17.45 5.51
CA HIS A 583 25.07 -17.12 6.53
C HIS A 583 24.47 -17.19 7.95
N LYS A 584 23.26 -16.66 8.15
CA LYS A 584 22.57 -16.67 9.46
C LYS A 584 22.12 -18.06 9.89
N ASN A 585 21.73 -18.90 8.93
CA ASN A 585 21.19 -20.24 9.18
C ASN A 585 22.26 -21.35 9.06
N GLU A 586 23.53 -20.99 8.87
CA GLU A 586 24.68 -21.90 8.64
C GLU A 586 24.50 -22.94 7.51
N GLY A 587 23.56 -22.71 6.59
CA GLY A 587 23.04 -23.74 5.70
C GLY A 587 23.81 -23.97 4.38
N LYS A 588 24.85 -23.19 4.07
CA LYS A 588 25.57 -23.27 2.78
C LYS A 588 27.09 -23.05 2.96
N ASP A 589 27.88 -23.63 2.05
CA ASP A 589 29.34 -23.54 2.06
C ASP A 589 29.81 -22.07 2.08
N LYS A 590 30.67 -21.74 3.05
CA LYS A 590 31.22 -20.39 3.26
C LYS A 590 32.02 -19.90 2.05
N GLN A 591 32.60 -20.78 1.25
CA GLN A 591 33.29 -20.40 0.01
C GLN A 591 32.31 -19.94 -1.08
N ILE A 592 31.15 -20.59 -1.19
CA ILE A 592 30.08 -20.20 -2.13
C ILE A 592 29.50 -18.84 -1.71
N LEU A 593 29.27 -18.65 -0.42
CA LEU A 593 28.83 -17.37 0.14
C LEU A 593 29.87 -16.26 -0.09
N TYR A 594 31.16 -16.56 0.11
CA TYR A 594 32.23 -15.61 -0.16
C TYR A 594 32.25 -15.18 -1.63
N LYS A 595 32.18 -16.12 -2.58
CA LYS A 595 32.12 -15.79 -4.02
C LYS A 595 30.92 -14.91 -4.35
N CYS A 596 29.75 -15.19 -3.75
CA CYS A 596 28.57 -14.35 -3.90
C CYS A 596 28.83 -12.91 -3.39
N PHE A 597 29.32 -12.75 -2.16
CA PHE A 597 29.66 -11.44 -1.61
C PHE A 597 30.76 -10.73 -2.40
N ASP A 598 31.72 -11.49 -2.93
CA ASP A 598 32.81 -10.99 -3.76
C ASP A 598 32.29 -10.37 -5.06
N THR A 599 31.44 -11.11 -5.78
CA THR A 599 30.79 -10.65 -7.02
C THR A 599 29.92 -9.42 -6.78
N TYR A 600 29.06 -9.41 -5.77
CA TYR A 600 28.22 -8.23 -5.49
C TYR A 600 29.03 -7.03 -4.96
N ALA A 601 30.17 -7.26 -4.29
CA ALA A 601 31.05 -6.17 -3.86
C ALA A 601 31.82 -5.54 -5.04
N GLU A 602 32.16 -6.31 -6.07
CA GLU A 602 32.70 -5.79 -7.34
C GLU A 602 31.68 -4.93 -8.10
N MET A 603 30.38 -5.17 -7.87
CA MET A 603 29.26 -4.34 -8.35
C MET A 603 29.00 -3.10 -7.47
N ASP A 604 29.98 -2.70 -6.66
CA ASP A 604 29.95 -1.54 -5.76
C ASP A 604 28.93 -1.59 -4.61
N ASN A 605 28.18 -2.69 -4.42
CA ASN A 605 27.13 -2.82 -3.41
C ASN A 605 27.69 -2.68 -1.97
N PRO A 606 27.26 -1.68 -1.17
CA PRO A 606 27.80 -1.43 0.17
C PRO A 606 27.61 -2.61 1.15
N LEU A 607 26.46 -3.28 1.10
CA LEU A 607 26.16 -4.41 1.98
C LEU A 607 27.01 -5.64 1.62
N ALA A 608 27.21 -5.90 0.32
CA ALA A 608 28.10 -6.96 -0.14
C ALA A 608 29.57 -6.67 0.19
N LYS A 609 30.04 -5.42 0.07
CA LYS A 609 31.38 -5.01 0.52
C LYS A 609 31.58 -5.27 2.01
N TYR A 610 30.56 -4.99 2.84
CA TYR A 610 30.60 -5.31 4.26
C TYR A 610 30.74 -6.81 4.51
N TRP A 611 29.94 -7.65 3.84
CA TRP A 611 30.00 -9.09 4.01
C TRP A 611 31.29 -9.70 3.45
N LYS A 612 31.80 -9.20 2.31
CA LYS A 612 33.13 -9.54 1.77
C LYS A 612 34.22 -9.22 2.79
N ALA A 613 34.23 -8.01 3.34
CA ALA A 613 35.18 -7.61 4.37
C ALA A 613 35.08 -8.49 5.63
N TYR A 614 33.86 -8.82 6.05
CA TYR A 614 33.62 -9.70 7.18
C TYR A 614 34.19 -11.10 6.95
N TYR A 615 33.93 -11.71 5.79
CA TYR A 615 34.43 -13.04 5.45
C TYR A 615 35.97 -13.07 5.34
N ILE A 616 36.58 -12.03 4.78
CA ILE A 616 38.05 -11.90 4.73
C ILE A 616 38.60 -11.79 6.16
N SER A 617 38.00 -10.94 7.01
CA SER A 617 38.44 -10.73 8.40
C SER A 617 38.31 -11.97 9.29
N LYS A 618 37.40 -12.89 8.94
CA LYS A 618 37.17 -14.16 9.64
C LYS A 618 37.97 -15.33 9.07
N GLY A 619 38.72 -15.10 7.98
CA GLY A 619 39.50 -16.15 7.31
C GLY A 619 38.63 -17.15 6.53
N TRP A 620 37.40 -16.77 6.16
CA TRP A 620 36.47 -17.62 5.38
C TRP A 620 36.51 -17.35 3.87
N SER A 621 37.34 -16.39 3.44
CA SER A 621 37.63 -16.14 2.03
C SER A 621 38.61 -17.17 1.45
N ASN A 622 38.49 -17.48 0.16
CA ASN A 622 39.46 -18.31 -0.58
C ASN A 622 40.69 -17.51 -1.10
N LEU A 623 40.96 -16.32 -0.56
CA LEU A 623 42.11 -15.50 -0.95
C LEU A 623 43.43 -16.13 -0.46
N GLU A 624 44.31 -16.44 -1.41
CA GLU A 624 45.69 -16.87 -1.18
C GLU A 624 46.61 -15.65 -1.01
N CYS A 625 46.49 -14.96 0.12
CA CYS A 625 47.37 -13.86 0.50
C CYS A 625 47.68 -13.88 2.00
N SER A 626 48.69 -13.11 2.42
CA SER A 626 49.12 -13.04 3.82
C SER A 626 48.03 -12.45 4.71
N ASP A 627 48.01 -12.82 6.00
CA ASP A 627 47.04 -12.25 6.96
C ASP A 627 47.13 -10.73 7.06
N GLN A 628 48.32 -10.16 6.84
CA GLN A 628 48.52 -8.72 6.84
C GLN A 628 47.84 -8.05 5.63
N GLU A 629 47.81 -8.70 4.48
CA GLU A 629 47.08 -8.24 3.28
C GLU A 629 45.57 -8.40 3.44
N LYS A 630 45.11 -9.51 4.03
CA LYS A 630 43.70 -9.72 4.39
C LYS A 630 43.18 -8.65 5.32
N HIS A 631 43.97 -8.27 6.33
CA HIS A 631 43.63 -7.17 7.23
C HIS A 631 43.59 -5.81 6.51
N LYS A 632 44.53 -5.53 5.60
CA LYS A 632 44.53 -4.31 4.79
C LYS A 632 43.29 -4.21 3.90
N LEU A 633 42.92 -5.30 3.23
CA LEU A 633 41.75 -5.34 2.36
C LEU A 633 40.44 -5.21 3.16
N SER A 634 40.34 -5.90 4.31
CA SER A 634 39.16 -5.82 5.17
C SER A 634 38.96 -4.42 5.73
N VAL A 635 40.02 -3.74 6.18
CA VAL A 635 39.90 -2.39 6.76
C VAL A 635 39.55 -1.35 5.70
N GLN A 636 40.05 -1.49 4.47
CA GLN A 636 39.69 -0.63 3.34
C GLN A 636 38.20 -0.79 2.96
N LEU A 637 37.72 -2.03 2.87
CA LEU A 637 36.32 -2.31 2.55
C LEU A 637 35.38 -1.86 3.68
N PHE A 638 35.72 -2.11 4.94
CA PHE A 638 34.92 -1.60 6.06
C PHE A 638 34.92 -0.07 6.11
N LYS A 639 36.03 0.60 5.79
CA LYS A 639 36.09 2.06 5.69
C LYS A 639 35.14 2.59 4.61
N ALA A 640 35.21 2.01 3.41
CA ALA A 640 34.37 2.40 2.29
C ALA A 640 32.86 2.30 2.62
N VAL A 641 32.46 1.29 3.40
CA VAL A 641 31.06 1.15 3.85
C VAL A 641 30.74 2.04 5.05
N ALA A 642 31.68 2.22 5.99
CA ALA A 642 31.50 3.08 7.16
C ALA A 642 31.37 4.57 6.80
N ASP A 643 31.91 4.98 5.64
CA ASP A 643 31.79 6.32 5.07
C ASP A 643 30.51 6.52 4.22
N TYR A 644 29.78 5.44 3.93
CA TYR A 644 28.51 5.46 3.20
C TYR A 644 27.35 5.86 4.13
N GLY A 645 27.35 7.12 4.58
CA GLY A 645 26.32 7.69 5.44
C GLY A 645 26.19 7.03 6.82
N ASP A 646 25.06 7.30 7.49
CA ASP A 646 24.75 6.75 8.82
C ASP A 646 24.05 5.37 8.77
N GLU A 647 23.94 4.78 7.58
CA GLU A 647 23.11 3.58 7.29
C GLU A 647 23.75 2.25 7.73
N TYR A 648 25.07 2.21 7.98
CA TYR A 648 25.81 0.97 8.27
C TYR A 648 26.58 1.00 9.60
N PRO A 649 25.90 1.03 10.76
CA PRO A 649 26.55 1.11 12.07
C PRO A 649 27.45 -0.12 12.38
N ASP A 650 27.13 -1.30 11.86
CA ASP A 650 27.99 -2.49 12.00
C ASP A 650 29.35 -2.33 11.29
N ALA A 651 29.37 -1.70 10.11
CA ALA A 651 30.61 -1.43 9.38
C ALA A 651 31.46 -0.39 10.12
N GLN A 652 30.82 0.66 10.66
CA GLN A 652 31.47 1.69 11.48
C GLN A 652 32.14 1.08 12.73
N VAL A 653 31.46 0.16 13.42
CA VAL A 653 32.01 -0.56 14.60
C VAL A 653 33.19 -1.46 14.22
N ARG A 654 33.09 -2.20 13.11
CA ARG A 654 34.15 -3.10 12.67
C ARG A 654 35.39 -2.34 12.19
N TYR A 655 35.20 -1.26 11.43
CA TYR A 655 36.29 -0.37 11.05
C TYR A 655 36.98 0.21 12.29
N ALA A 656 36.20 0.80 13.21
CA ALA A 656 36.73 1.37 14.45
C ALA A 656 37.53 0.37 15.28
N ALA A 657 37.05 -0.88 15.39
CA ALA A 657 37.76 -1.95 16.10
C ALA A 657 39.10 -2.32 15.41
N MET A 658 39.14 -2.38 14.08
CA MET A 658 40.36 -2.67 13.33
C MET A 658 41.40 -1.54 13.45
N VAL A 659 40.95 -0.28 13.37
CA VAL A 659 41.80 0.89 13.59
C VAL A 659 42.33 0.92 15.03
N MET A 660 41.48 0.67 16.03
CA MET A 660 41.89 0.66 17.44
C MET A 660 42.92 -0.43 17.76
N GLN A 661 42.83 -1.58 17.09
CA GLN A 661 43.75 -2.72 17.25
C GLN A 661 44.98 -2.64 16.33
N GLY A 662 45.05 -1.67 15.41
CA GLY A 662 46.13 -1.56 14.43
C GLY A 662 46.15 -2.70 13.39
N LYS A 663 44.99 -3.30 13.08
CA LYS A 663 44.88 -4.41 12.12
C LYS A 663 44.72 -3.85 10.70
N GLY A 664 45.74 -4.01 9.87
CA GLY A 664 45.72 -3.57 8.47
C GLY A 664 45.89 -2.06 8.26
N VAL A 665 45.91 -1.27 9.34
CA VAL A 665 46.09 0.18 9.36
C VAL A 665 46.86 0.57 10.61
N LYS A 666 47.54 1.73 10.60
CA LYS A 666 48.21 2.25 11.80
C LYS A 666 47.17 2.52 12.89
N PRO A 667 47.45 2.18 14.16
CA PRO A 667 46.49 2.38 15.22
C PRO A 667 46.24 3.87 15.49
N ASP A 668 44.97 4.26 15.46
CA ASP A 668 44.51 5.62 15.75
C ASP A 668 43.27 5.58 16.64
N LYS A 669 43.46 5.91 17.92
CA LYS A 669 42.37 5.89 18.92
C LYS A 669 41.35 7.00 18.69
N ASP A 670 41.79 8.15 18.16
CA ASP A 670 40.93 9.32 17.95
C ASP A 670 40.12 9.18 16.66
N GLU A 671 40.64 8.47 15.65
CA GLU A 671 39.84 8.05 14.50
C GLU A 671 38.83 6.97 14.90
N ALA A 672 39.27 5.93 15.62
CA ALA A 672 38.39 4.83 16.04
C ALA A 672 37.18 5.32 16.85
N ILE A 673 37.39 6.25 17.80
CA ILE A 673 36.30 6.78 18.62
C ILE A 673 35.27 7.57 17.81
N LYS A 674 35.67 8.26 16.73
CA LYS A 674 34.73 8.98 15.86
C LYS A 674 33.70 8.04 15.24
N TYR A 675 34.14 6.88 14.76
CA TYR A 675 33.23 5.89 14.15
C TYR A 675 32.42 5.11 15.19
N PHE A 676 32.98 4.83 16.38
CA PHE A 676 32.18 4.30 17.48
C PHE A 676 31.09 5.28 17.92
N LEU A 677 31.36 6.59 17.94
CA LEU A 677 30.37 7.61 18.25
C LEU A 677 29.26 7.71 17.18
N LYS A 678 29.62 7.62 15.89
CA LYS A 678 28.62 7.56 14.80
C LYS A 678 27.67 6.36 15.00
N ALA A 679 28.22 5.17 15.21
CA ALA A 679 27.41 3.96 15.42
C ALA A 679 26.59 4.02 16.72
N ALA A 680 27.13 4.61 17.79
CA ALA A 680 26.42 4.80 19.05
C ALA A 680 25.24 5.77 18.92
N LYS A 681 25.37 6.85 18.13
CA LYS A 681 24.25 7.76 17.82
C LYS A 681 23.12 7.04 17.08
N ASN A 682 23.45 6.07 16.23
CA ASN A 682 22.48 5.21 15.53
C ASN A 682 21.96 4.05 16.39
N GLY A 683 22.21 4.05 17.70
CA GLY A 683 21.64 3.07 18.62
C GLY A 683 22.44 1.77 18.80
N HIS A 684 23.62 1.63 18.19
CA HIS A 684 24.38 0.37 18.19
C HIS A 684 25.00 0.05 19.56
N LEU A 685 24.58 -1.07 20.17
CA LEU A 685 24.88 -1.40 21.57
C LEU A 685 26.37 -1.59 21.87
N VAL A 686 27.09 -2.35 21.02
CA VAL A 686 28.54 -2.58 21.18
C VAL A 686 29.33 -1.28 21.05
N ALA A 687 28.83 -0.34 20.22
CA ALA A 687 29.48 0.95 20.02
C ALA A 687 29.32 1.81 21.28
N MET A 688 28.10 1.88 21.84
CA MET A 688 27.84 2.57 23.11
C MET A 688 28.73 2.07 24.25
N PHE A 689 28.91 0.75 24.37
CA PHE A 689 29.81 0.16 25.37
C PHE A 689 31.28 0.53 25.14
N ASN A 690 31.76 0.49 23.90
CA ASN A 690 33.13 0.89 23.56
C ASN A 690 33.38 2.40 23.74
N VAL A 691 32.38 3.24 23.46
CA VAL A 691 32.43 4.69 23.74
C VAL A 691 32.48 4.94 25.25
N ALA A 692 31.65 4.24 26.03
CA ALA A 692 31.64 4.37 27.48
C ALA A 692 32.99 4.02 28.11
N THR A 693 33.59 2.90 27.69
CA THR A 693 34.91 2.47 28.16
C THR A 693 36.03 3.43 27.76
N TYR A 694 35.95 4.03 26.57
CA TYR A 694 36.87 5.10 26.16
C TYR A 694 36.77 6.32 27.08
N TYR A 695 35.57 6.81 27.37
CA TYR A 695 35.39 7.96 28.26
C TYR A 695 35.83 7.70 29.71
N TYR A 696 35.57 6.50 30.24
CA TYR A 696 36.12 6.10 31.54
C TYR A 696 37.65 6.11 31.57
N SER A 697 38.32 5.71 30.47
CA SER A 697 39.78 5.74 30.38
C SER A 697 40.37 7.16 30.37
N ARG A 698 39.55 8.17 30.04
CA ARG A 698 39.91 9.60 30.08
C ARG A 698 39.43 10.32 31.35
N HIS A 699 38.90 9.58 32.33
CA HIS A 699 38.27 10.12 33.54
C HIS A 699 37.03 10.99 33.29
N GLU A 700 36.39 10.86 32.11
CA GLU A 700 35.15 11.55 31.75
C GLU A 700 33.92 10.72 32.18
N ASN A 701 33.75 10.60 33.50
CA ASN A 701 32.81 9.64 34.10
C ASN A 701 31.33 9.91 33.76
N GLU A 702 30.93 11.17 33.57
CA GLU A 702 29.55 11.54 33.23
C GLU A 702 29.15 11.01 31.84
N LEU A 703 30.02 11.24 30.85
CA LEU A 703 29.80 10.80 29.47
C LEU A 703 29.95 9.27 29.36
N GLY A 704 30.88 8.69 30.12
CA GLY A 704 31.00 7.23 30.30
C GLY A 704 29.72 6.60 30.85
N ASN A 705 29.16 7.16 31.91
CA ASN A 705 27.90 6.70 32.51
C ASN A 705 26.72 6.83 31.55
N TYR A 706 26.62 7.94 30.82
CA TYR A 706 25.55 8.17 29.84
C TYR A 706 25.46 7.03 28.81
N TYR A 707 26.59 6.70 28.15
CA TYR A 707 26.60 5.64 27.15
C TYR A 707 26.50 4.24 27.76
N MET A 708 27.06 4.01 28.96
CA MET A 708 26.98 2.73 29.66
C MET A 708 25.54 2.40 30.10
N ILE A 709 24.85 3.36 30.72
CA ILE A 709 23.43 3.23 31.12
C ILE A 709 22.55 3.08 29.88
N SER A 710 22.80 3.85 28.82
CA SER A 710 22.05 3.75 27.57
C SER A 710 22.16 2.36 26.93
N ALA A 711 23.35 1.74 26.95
CA ALA A 711 23.54 0.37 26.46
C ALA A 711 22.85 -0.66 27.36
N ALA A 712 22.89 -0.46 28.69
CA ALA A 712 22.29 -1.36 29.66
C ALA A 712 20.75 -1.35 29.60
N ASN A 713 20.14 -0.17 29.46
CA ASN A 713 18.69 0.01 29.28
C ASN A 713 18.15 -0.65 28.01
N LYS A 714 19.00 -0.76 26.98
CA LYS A 714 18.69 -1.46 25.73
C LYS A 714 19.06 -2.95 25.76
N GLY A 715 19.38 -3.50 26.94
CA GLY A 715 19.56 -4.94 27.14
C GLY A 715 20.97 -5.49 26.87
N TYR A 716 22.01 -4.66 26.73
CA TYR A 716 23.36 -5.16 26.46
C TYR A 716 24.01 -5.78 27.71
N GLU A 717 24.17 -7.10 27.74
CA GLU A 717 24.60 -7.86 28.92
C GLU A 717 25.92 -7.40 29.54
N GLN A 718 26.92 -7.04 28.72
CA GLN A 718 28.21 -6.58 29.24
C GLN A 718 28.09 -5.22 29.96
N ALA A 719 27.19 -4.34 29.50
CA ALA A 719 26.90 -3.07 30.15
C ALA A 719 26.10 -3.27 31.45
N ILE A 720 25.09 -4.15 31.42
CA ILE A 720 24.30 -4.57 32.59
C ILE A 720 25.23 -5.10 33.68
N ASN A 721 26.12 -6.03 33.33
CA ASN A 721 27.08 -6.62 34.27
C ASN A 721 28.06 -5.57 34.82
N TYR A 722 28.50 -4.62 33.99
CA TYR A 722 29.35 -3.51 34.42
C TYR A 722 28.62 -2.63 35.44
N CYS A 723 27.39 -2.21 35.15
CA CYS A 723 26.60 -1.37 36.04
C CYS A 723 26.29 -2.07 37.38
N LYS A 724 25.91 -3.35 37.35
CA LYS A 724 25.72 -4.17 38.57
C LYS A 724 27.00 -4.25 39.40
N LYS A 725 28.16 -4.49 38.78
CA LYS A 725 29.45 -4.58 39.47
C LYS A 725 29.89 -3.25 40.09
N LYS A 726 29.46 -2.13 39.51
CA LYS A 726 29.83 -0.77 39.92
C LYS A 726 28.75 -0.06 40.75
N ASN A 727 27.64 -0.75 41.08
CA ASN A 727 26.46 -0.16 41.75
C ASN A 727 25.94 1.11 41.05
N ILE A 728 25.98 1.13 39.71
CA ILE A 728 25.40 2.20 38.90
C ILE A 728 23.94 1.83 38.64
N SER A 729 22.99 2.72 38.97
CA SER A 729 21.58 2.55 38.62
C SER A 729 21.40 2.84 37.12
N TYR A 730 20.75 1.93 36.39
CA TYR A 730 20.51 2.06 34.96
C TYR A 730 19.07 1.73 34.63
#